data_AF-A0A9P6TL66-F1
#
_entry.id   AF-A0A9P6TL66-F1
#
_cell.length_a   1.000
_cell.length_b   1.000
_cell.length_c   1.000
_cell.angle_alpha   90.00
_cell.angle_beta   90.00
_cell.angle_gamma   90.00
#
_symmetry.space_group_name_H-M   'P 1'
#
loop_
_entity.id
_entity.type
_entity.pdbx_description
1 polymer ?
#
loop_
_entity_poly.entity_id
_entity_poly.type
_entity_poly.pdbx_seq_one_letter_code
_entity_poly.pdbx_strand_id
1 'polypeptide(L)'
;MSIATQSQEEEIARLKRELEMATSSREKEAAKEKDVMRGLVGKIKSLTDEKDDMARKLKNVSSASKTTNNNDKALRKDLATLKNQVEELLLEKEESKKSLLHFMKKADEAENEVSNWRKKSEDLKALTEKQALDNSSLNAPDEDLQRLKEEILLVKEDRARLVKEQEKQRKTQMKLDDKERKQRNEIEGRVAQTEADNKELRSKLSGLERQLEEMGSEKKHMERVKDEIHRGKKEKEEEVERLKNELVNMTERLETAERQQEQATKYASEKKALEGQLEDIKQAEKQWSEEKLALEKRLAKQAEEQERTNNLLQDQVKQAEAALKAKTEELTKIEAKAAEVQTKLGVSAEEFDTLRAKSQKLEVEKDEALKRHLDLQSDVKTLNGKLNDTNESLKVAKDLLNERDVEMDVARKEVDNLRAAHIELEEKSKKYVSMLNKTKKQMIKMEKEKSDALEEAEASKNQLTQTRKDLTESHVKTESNLKSEISRLNSKLQSTESEIKILQKERKEAVEEKNRILDELQIKRAEFESSQSMADNLQHRLTESEQQSKEDSKRIATLEEGQKLADNAKLELEKHQKQWIEQKLTLEATLEKKEELLSVMKVKADKKEEEYSLQSKEFTTQIKELEEKLKTVEDDCGMRVKDVQVLESDKEGLLQRIDELESDLDQSEQESKQRTEGLDQLREANIELESLKNEQAKELEDIKVRENHLKTLNKTLKDEIRKLSRTPHTPDVRMSPDPSRAQSPIHPAPPTATRNDSGPPRSGIPSSPSGSSLSLSPPFPQARSKEEEINLEYLRNVILKFLETKSTRAQLIPVLTMLLKFSPEEIKRLQEKA
;
A
#
# COMPACT_ATOMS: atom_id res chain seq x y z
N MET A 1 -102.72 -0.21 84.10
CA MET A 1 -102.01 -0.37 82.81
C MET A 1 -100.61 0.25 82.81
N SER A 2 -100.38 1.43 83.40
CA SER A 2 -99.09 2.18 83.33
C SER A 2 -97.78 1.41 83.61
N ILE A 3 -97.81 0.34 84.41
CA ILE A 3 -96.60 -0.46 84.69
C ILE A 3 -96.15 -1.26 83.44
N ALA A 4 -97.09 -1.70 82.60
CA ALA A 4 -96.77 -2.50 81.41
C ALA A 4 -96.05 -1.68 80.33
N THR A 5 -96.45 -0.41 80.14
CA THR A 5 -95.81 0.48 79.16
C THR A 5 -94.40 0.88 79.58
N GLN A 6 -94.18 1.21 80.87
CA GLN A 6 -92.83 1.49 81.38
C GLN A 6 -91.90 0.28 81.23
N SER A 7 -92.38 -0.93 81.55
CA SER A 7 -91.60 -2.17 81.36
C SER A 7 -91.20 -2.38 79.89
N GLN A 8 -92.05 -2.03 78.93
CA GLN A 8 -91.76 -2.14 77.50
C GLN A 8 -90.79 -1.05 77.00
N GLU A 9 -90.89 0.19 77.50
CA GLU A 9 -89.93 1.24 77.19
C GLU A 9 -88.53 0.94 77.76
N GLU A 10 -88.44 0.44 78.99
CA GLU A 10 -87.18 0.01 79.59
C GLU A 10 -86.55 -1.18 78.85
N GLU A 11 -87.36 -2.15 78.40
CA GLU A 11 -86.90 -3.28 77.60
C GLU A 11 -86.42 -2.84 76.20
N ILE A 12 -87.14 -1.94 75.53
CA ILE A 12 -86.70 -1.35 74.25
C ILE A 12 -85.42 -0.53 74.43
N ALA A 13 -85.29 0.26 75.51
CA ALA A 13 -84.09 1.02 75.81
C ALA A 13 -82.89 0.11 76.14
N ARG A 14 -83.13 -1.02 76.82
CA ARG A 14 -82.12 -2.06 77.06
C ARG A 14 -81.67 -2.71 75.76
N LEU A 15 -82.61 -3.17 74.93
CA LEU A 15 -82.32 -3.80 73.64
C LEU A 15 -81.56 -2.85 72.69
N LYS A 16 -81.89 -1.55 72.68
CA LYS A 16 -81.13 -0.53 71.94
C LYS A 16 -79.67 -0.43 72.42
N ARG A 17 -79.39 -0.46 73.73
CA ARG A 17 -78.01 -0.49 74.26
C ARG A 17 -77.28 -1.81 73.96
N GLU A 18 -77.94 -2.95 74.10
CA GLU A 18 -77.33 -4.25 73.79
C GLU A 18 -76.97 -4.36 72.30
N LEU A 19 -77.82 -3.85 71.41
CA LEU A 19 -77.55 -3.74 69.98
C LEU A 19 -76.36 -2.81 69.67
N GLU A 20 -76.29 -1.64 70.31
CA GLU A 20 -75.23 -0.64 70.11
C GLU A 20 -73.87 -1.08 70.68
N MET A 21 -73.87 -1.84 71.77
CA MET A 21 -72.66 -2.53 72.26
C MET A 21 -72.22 -3.65 71.29
N ALA A 22 -73.16 -4.41 70.73
CA ALA A 22 -72.86 -5.48 69.77
C ALA A 22 -72.28 -4.94 68.46
N THR A 23 -72.82 -3.84 67.91
CA THR A 23 -72.24 -3.19 66.72
C THR A 23 -70.86 -2.59 67.03
N SER A 24 -70.70 -1.86 68.15
CA SER A 24 -69.39 -1.31 68.55
C SER A 24 -68.34 -2.41 68.79
N SER A 25 -68.74 -3.59 69.27
CA SER A 25 -67.85 -4.74 69.41
C SER A 25 -67.43 -5.32 68.05
N ARG A 26 -68.38 -5.57 67.14
CA ARG A 26 -68.08 -6.05 65.77
C ARG A 26 -67.22 -5.05 64.99
N GLU A 27 -67.45 -3.75 65.12
CA GLU A 27 -66.63 -2.71 64.46
C GLU A 27 -65.18 -2.69 64.97
N LYS A 28 -64.97 -2.91 66.27
CA LYS A 28 -63.62 -3.08 66.87
C LYS A 28 -62.94 -4.37 66.44
N GLU A 29 -63.69 -5.43 66.17
CA GLU A 29 -63.17 -6.70 65.66
C GLU A 29 -62.77 -6.58 64.18
N ALA A 30 -63.66 -6.03 63.34
CA ALA A 30 -63.37 -5.74 61.94
C ALA A 30 -62.17 -4.78 61.76
N ALA A 31 -61.97 -3.82 62.68
CA ALA A 31 -60.78 -2.97 62.69
C ALA A 31 -59.48 -3.78 62.92
N LYS A 32 -59.49 -4.73 63.87
CA LYS A 32 -58.34 -5.62 64.11
C LYS A 32 -58.05 -6.52 62.90
N GLU A 33 -59.09 -7.06 62.25
CA GLU A 33 -58.89 -7.87 61.03
C GLU A 33 -58.31 -7.02 59.88
N LYS A 34 -58.75 -5.77 59.73
CA LYS A 34 -58.17 -4.82 58.77
C LYS A 34 -56.71 -4.46 59.08
N ASP A 35 -56.26 -4.52 60.34
CA ASP A 35 -54.84 -4.40 60.71
C ASP A 35 -54.03 -5.67 60.42
N VAL A 36 -54.58 -6.86 60.67
CA VAL A 36 -53.95 -8.14 60.27
C VAL A 36 -53.80 -8.20 58.74
N MET A 37 -54.78 -7.75 57.98
CA MET A 37 -54.68 -7.59 56.52
C MET A 37 -53.55 -6.64 56.12
N ARG A 38 -53.42 -5.48 56.77
CA ARG A 38 -52.32 -4.53 56.49
C ARG A 38 -50.96 -5.18 56.74
N GLY A 39 -50.82 -5.97 57.81
CA GLY A 39 -49.64 -6.78 58.09
C GLY A 39 -49.34 -7.83 56.99
N LEU A 40 -50.35 -8.62 56.58
CA LEU A 40 -50.21 -9.63 55.52
C LEU A 40 -49.87 -9.01 54.16
N VAL A 41 -50.48 -7.88 53.79
CA VAL A 41 -50.13 -7.12 52.57
C VAL A 41 -48.70 -6.58 52.66
N GLY A 42 -48.25 -6.14 53.83
CA GLY A 42 -46.85 -5.78 54.09
C GLY A 42 -45.89 -6.94 53.86
N LYS A 43 -46.16 -8.12 54.44
CA LYS A 43 -45.34 -9.32 54.26
C LYS A 43 -45.29 -9.78 52.80
N ILE A 44 -46.43 -9.76 52.10
CA ILE A 44 -46.49 -10.11 50.66
C ILE A 44 -45.64 -9.15 49.81
N LYS A 45 -45.52 -7.87 50.19
CA LYS A 45 -44.60 -6.93 49.53
C LYS A 45 -43.14 -7.29 49.81
N SER A 46 -42.74 -7.47 51.07
CA SER A 46 -41.37 -7.89 51.44
C SER A 46 -40.93 -9.16 50.68
N LEU A 47 -41.77 -10.21 50.72
CA LEU A 47 -41.55 -11.46 49.98
C LEU A 47 -41.59 -11.31 48.44
N THR A 48 -42.07 -10.18 47.92
CA THR A 48 -41.95 -9.84 46.48
C THR A 48 -40.62 -9.19 46.18
N ASP A 49 -40.25 -8.19 46.97
CA ASP A 49 -39.02 -7.41 46.79
C ASP A 49 -37.78 -8.30 47.01
N GLU A 50 -37.78 -9.13 48.06
CA GLU A 50 -36.75 -10.14 48.36
C GLU A 50 -36.63 -11.18 47.23
N LYS A 51 -37.75 -11.67 46.71
CA LYS A 51 -37.79 -12.66 45.63
C LYS A 51 -37.30 -12.08 44.30
N ASP A 52 -37.56 -10.79 44.02
CA ASP A 52 -37.06 -10.14 42.81
C ASP A 52 -35.57 -9.76 42.92
N ASP A 53 -35.05 -9.45 44.12
CA ASP A 53 -33.61 -9.33 44.37
C ASP A 53 -32.88 -10.68 44.31
N MET A 54 -33.48 -11.77 44.80
CA MET A 54 -32.94 -13.13 44.61
C MET A 54 -32.98 -13.55 43.14
N ALA A 55 -34.00 -13.16 42.37
CA ALA A 55 -34.03 -13.36 40.92
C ALA A 55 -32.95 -12.54 40.17
N ARG A 56 -32.64 -11.32 40.62
CA ARG A 56 -31.50 -10.54 40.11
C ARG A 56 -30.16 -11.24 40.39
N LYS A 57 -29.94 -11.72 41.61
CA LYS A 57 -28.74 -12.50 41.97
C LYS A 57 -28.62 -13.78 41.12
N LEU A 58 -29.72 -14.53 40.96
CA LEU A 58 -29.78 -15.73 40.11
C LEU A 58 -29.44 -15.41 38.65
N LYS A 59 -29.95 -14.30 38.10
CA LYS A 59 -29.61 -13.83 36.75
C LYS A 59 -28.12 -13.52 36.62
N ASN A 60 -27.53 -12.82 37.60
CA ASN A 60 -26.12 -12.44 37.59
C ASN A 60 -25.18 -13.67 37.66
N VAL A 61 -25.48 -14.63 38.54
CA VAL A 61 -24.74 -15.91 38.63
C VAL A 61 -24.90 -16.73 37.34
N SER A 62 -26.11 -16.76 36.75
CA SER A 62 -26.37 -17.41 35.46
C SER A 62 -25.60 -16.79 34.29
N SER A 63 -25.37 -15.47 34.29
CA SER A 63 -24.47 -14.82 33.31
C SER A 63 -22.99 -15.14 33.56
N ALA A 64 -22.52 -15.12 34.81
CA ALA A 64 -21.13 -15.44 35.14
C ALA A 64 -20.76 -16.91 34.83
N SER A 65 -21.72 -17.82 34.98
CA SER A 65 -21.56 -19.24 34.63
C SER A 65 -21.37 -19.49 33.13
N LYS A 66 -21.68 -18.53 32.25
CA LYS A 66 -21.52 -18.68 30.79
C LYS A 66 -20.14 -18.29 30.26
N THR A 67 -19.30 -17.63 31.07
CA THR A 67 -18.01 -17.09 30.62
C THR A 67 -16.79 -17.81 31.20
N THR A 68 -16.96 -18.81 32.08
CA THR A 68 -15.84 -19.45 32.78
C THR A 68 -15.97 -20.99 32.89
N ASN A 69 -15.34 -21.73 31.96
CA ASN A 69 -15.45 -23.19 31.86
C ASN A 69 -14.88 -24.00 33.07
N ASN A 70 -14.09 -23.39 33.96
CA ASN A 70 -13.28 -24.15 34.94
C ASN A 70 -13.79 -24.13 36.40
N ASN A 71 -14.72 -23.24 36.78
CA ASN A 71 -15.26 -23.13 38.15
C ASN A 71 -16.69 -23.68 38.30
N ASP A 72 -17.13 -24.44 37.31
CA ASP A 72 -18.53 -24.80 37.05
C ASP A 72 -19.22 -25.55 38.21
N LYS A 73 -18.51 -26.43 38.94
CA LYS A 73 -19.10 -27.23 40.02
C LYS A 73 -19.54 -26.42 41.25
N ALA A 74 -18.86 -25.31 41.57
CA ALA A 74 -19.25 -24.42 42.65
C ALA A 74 -20.46 -23.57 42.22
N LEU A 75 -20.33 -22.89 41.08
CA LEU A 75 -21.38 -22.02 40.54
C LEU A 75 -22.70 -22.77 40.29
N ARG A 76 -22.67 -24.03 39.83
CA ARG A 76 -23.87 -24.89 39.72
C ARG A 76 -24.51 -25.21 41.06
N LYS A 77 -23.72 -25.41 42.13
CA LYS A 77 -24.25 -25.65 43.48
C LYS A 77 -24.93 -24.38 44.01
N ASP A 78 -24.26 -23.24 43.86
CA ASP A 78 -24.77 -21.95 44.36
C ASP A 78 -26.03 -21.54 43.60
N LEU A 79 -26.05 -21.71 42.27
CA LEU A 79 -27.22 -21.51 41.41
C LEU A 79 -28.38 -22.45 41.79
N ALA A 80 -28.11 -23.71 42.15
CA ALA A 80 -29.14 -24.61 42.67
C ALA A 80 -29.69 -24.14 44.02
N THR A 81 -28.84 -23.68 44.96
CA THR A 81 -29.32 -23.15 46.24
C THR A 81 -30.13 -21.85 46.08
N LEU A 82 -29.72 -20.93 45.21
CA LEU A 82 -30.50 -19.72 44.91
C LEU A 82 -31.83 -20.06 44.24
N LYS A 83 -31.87 -21.06 43.34
CA LYS A 83 -33.12 -21.51 42.73
C LYS A 83 -34.09 -22.04 43.80
N ASN A 84 -33.62 -22.91 44.69
CA ASN A 84 -34.44 -23.46 45.77
C ASN A 84 -34.96 -22.34 46.70
N GLN A 85 -34.14 -21.35 47.05
CA GLN A 85 -34.57 -20.20 47.87
C GLN A 85 -35.62 -19.32 47.17
N VAL A 86 -35.53 -19.14 45.84
CA VAL A 86 -36.57 -18.43 45.06
C VAL A 86 -37.88 -19.24 45.01
N GLU A 87 -37.80 -20.57 45.01
CA GLU A 87 -38.95 -21.48 45.02
C GLU A 87 -39.63 -21.52 46.40
N GLU A 88 -38.84 -21.50 47.48
CA GLU A 88 -39.29 -21.39 48.87
C GLU A 88 -40.00 -20.05 49.15
N LEU A 89 -39.41 -18.92 48.73
CA LEU A 89 -40.04 -17.59 48.82
C LEU A 89 -41.34 -17.48 47.99
N LEU A 90 -41.45 -18.22 46.88
CA LEU A 90 -42.68 -18.30 46.10
C LEU A 90 -43.79 -19.06 46.85
N LEU A 91 -43.45 -20.16 47.54
CA LEU A 91 -44.38 -20.92 48.36
C LEU A 91 -44.87 -20.09 49.56
N GLU A 92 -43.98 -19.45 50.32
CA GLU A 92 -44.38 -18.61 51.46
C GLU A 92 -45.22 -17.40 51.02
N LYS A 93 -44.92 -16.82 49.84
CA LYS A 93 -45.75 -15.78 49.23
C LYS A 93 -47.13 -16.30 48.82
N GLU A 94 -47.24 -17.53 48.32
CA GLU A 94 -48.53 -18.15 48.04
C GLU A 94 -49.33 -18.44 49.32
N GLU A 95 -48.71 -18.94 50.38
CA GLU A 95 -49.40 -19.19 51.66
C GLU A 95 -49.84 -17.88 52.32
N SER A 96 -49.00 -16.85 52.28
CA SER A 96 -49.35 -15.49 52.72
C SER A 96 -50.53 -14.93 51.90
N LYS A 97 -50.55 -15.16 50.58
CA LYS A 97 -51.65 -14.76 49.68
C LYS A 97 -52.94 -15.55 49.94
N LYS A 98 -52.85 -16.87 50.18
CA LYS A 98 -53.99 -17.74 50.56
C LYS A 98 -54.58 -17.28 51.90
N SER A 99 -53.74 -16.96 52.87
CA SER A 99 -54.11 -16.40 54.17
C SER A 99 -54.83 -15.05 54.03
N LEU A 100 -54.25 -14.11 53.26
CA LEU A 100 -54.90 -12.82 53.00
C LEU A 100 -56.25 -13.00 52.30
N LEU A 101 -56.37 -13.91 51.33
CA LEU A 101 -57.61 -14.14 50.60
C LEU A 101 -58.70 -14.81 51.46
N HIS A 102 -58.31 -15.61 52.47
CA HIS A 102 -59.23 -16.11 53.49
C HIS A 102 -59.71 -14.99 54.42
N PHE A 103 -58.81 -14.13 54.90
CA PHE A 103 -59.19 -12.94 55.68
C PHE A 103 -60.07 -11.97 54.90
N MET A 104 -59.82 -11.77 53.59
CA MET A 104 -60.68 -10.92 52.75
C MET A 104 -62.11 -11.43 52.71
N LYS A 105 -62.32 -12.72 52.41
CA LYS A 105 -63.66 -13.33 52.45
C LYS A 105 -64.32 -13.19 53.82
N LYS A 106 -63.59 -13.44 54.92
CA LYS A 106 -64.12 -13.33 56.28
C LYS A 106 -64.52 -11.89 56.64
N ALA A 107 -63.77 -10.89 56.15
CA ALA A 107 -64.14 -9.48 56.32
C ALA A 107 -65.31 -9.08 55.42
N ASP A 108 -65.38 -9.56 54.18
CA ASP A 108 -66.52 -9.34 53.28
C ASP A 108 -67.81 -9.95 53.91
N GLU A 109 -67.71 -11.13 54.50
CA GLU A 109 -68.78 -11.80 55.27
C GLU A 109 -69.19 -10.95 56.50
N ALA A 110 -68.23 -10.49 57.30
CA ALA A 110 -68.49 -9.64 58.47
C ALA A 110 -69.06 -8.25 58.10
N GLU A 111 -68.64 -7.65 56.99
CA GLU A 111 -69.12 -6.35 56.51
C GLU A 111 -70.55 -6.48 55.93
N ASN A 112 -70.87 -7.62 55.30
CA ASN A 112 -72.25 -7.98 54.96
C ASN A 112 -73.12 -8.22 56.21
N GLU A 113 -72.61 -8.87 57.26
CA GLU A 113 -73.33 -8.98 58.54
C GLU A 113 -73.60 -7.60 59.16
N VAL A 114 -72.59 -6.73 59.27
CA VAL A 114 -72.76 -5.37 59.82
C VAL A 114 -73.73 -4.54 58.99
N SER A 115 -73.72 -4.67 57.66
CA SER A 115 -74.71 -4.05 56.75
C SER A 115 -76.14 -4.53 57.05
N ASN A 116 -76.33 -5.85 57.23
CA ASN A 116 -77.63 -6.41 57.60
C ASN A 116 -78.09 -5.98 59.00
N TRP A 117 -77.18 -5.90 59.98
CA TRP A 117 -77.50 -5.39 61.33
C TRP A 117 -77.82 -3.90 61.35
N ARG A 118 -77.16 -3.07 60.51
CA ARG A 118 -77.48 -1.64 60.37
C ARG A 118 -78.88 -1.43 59.82
N LYS A 119 -79.26 -2.11 58.72
CA LYS A 119 -80.64 -2.09 58.19
C LYS A 119 -81.66 -2.48 59.26
N LYS A 120 -81.41 -3.59 59.96
CA LYS A 120 -82.28 -4.08 61.05
C LYS A 120 -82.39 -3.11 62.22
N SER A 121 -81.39 -2.25 62.45
CA SER A 121 -81.43 -1.16 63.42
C SER A 121 -82.18 0.08 62.91
N GLU A 122 -82.25 0.32 61.61
CA GLU A 122 -83.01 1.40 61.00
C GLU A 122 -84.51 1.07 60.97
N ASP A 123 -84.85 -0.18 60.60
CA ASP A 123 -86.22 -0.74 60.73
C ASP A 123 -86.76 -0.62 62.18
N LEU A 124 -85.91 -0.93 63.17
CA LEU A 124 -86.24 -0.81 64.60
C LEU A 124 -86.37 0.64 65.10
N LYS A 125 -85.72 1.61 64.44
CA LYS A 125 -85.91 3.03 64.74
C LYS A 125 -87.24 3.52 64.18
N ALA A 126 -87.53 3.20 62.92
CA ALA A 126 -88.79 3.55 62.23
C ALA A 126 -90.04 3.01 62.95
N LEU A 127 -89.94 1.87 63.65
CA LEU A 127 -91.05 1.32 64.44
C LEU A 127 -91.32 2.09 65.75
N THR A 128 -90.33 2.82 66.29
CA THR A 128 -90.45 3.53 67.59
C THR A 128 -90.90 4.99 67.51
N GLU A 129 -91.18 5.52 66.32
CA GLU A 129 -91.48 6.95 66.09
C GLU A 129 -92.98 7.22 65.79
N LYS A 130 -93.89 6.48 66.45
CA LYS A 130 -95.34 6.56 66.12
C LYS A 130 -96.35 6.47 67.27
N GLN A 131 -95.94 6.59 68.55
CA GLN A 131 -96.88 6.63 69.69
C GLN A 131 -96.41 7.59 70.80
N ALA A 132 -97.06 8.74 70.95
CA ALA A 132 -96.98 9.61 72.14
C ALA A 132 -98.13 10.64 72.15
N LEU A 133 -99.02 10.61 73.16
CA LEU A 133 -99.97 11.69 73.53
C LEU A 133 -100.71 11.41 74.88
N ASP A 134 -101.03 12.49 75.61
CA ASP A 134 -102.02 12.68 76.71
C ASP A 134 -101.94 12.00 78.12
N ASN A 135 -101.43 12.78 79.10
CA ASN A 135 -102.14 13.45 80.23
C ASN A 135 -102.94 12.73 81.39
N SER A 136 -102.35 12.76 82.61
CA SER A 136 -102.84 13.44 83.87
C SER A 136 -103.90 12.88 84.90
N SER A 137 -103.59 13.06 86.22
CA SER A 137 -104.40 13.78 87.29
C SER A 137 -105.29 13.10 88.42
N LEU A 138 -104.91 13.33 89.72
CA LEU A 138 -105.66 13.70 90.97
C LEU A 138 -106.50 12.76 91.95
N ASN A 139 -106.28 13.01 93.28
CA ASN A 139 -107.22 13.34 94.42
C ASN A 139 -107.76 12.40 95.57
N ALA A 140 -107.74 12.97 96.82
CA ALA A 140 -108.72 12.97 97.97
C ALA A 140 -109.13 11.65 98.69
N PRO A 141 -109.96 11.61 99.79
CA PRO A 141 -110.54 12.64 100.73
C PRO A 141 -110.01 12.47 102.20
N ASP A 142 -110.64 12.64 103.40
CA ASP A 142 -111.93 13.04 104.09
C ASP A 142 -111.52 13.33 105.60
N GLU A 143 -112.14 14.06 106.58
CA GLU A 143 -113.42 14.75 106.90
C GLU A 143 -114.66 13.91 107.36
N ASP A 144 -115.57 14.29 108.30
CA ASP A 144 -115.55 14.92 109.67
C ASP A 144 -116.93 14.55 110.39
N LEU A 145 -117.62 15.10 111.42
CA LEU A 145 -117.62 16.22 112.41
C LEU A 145 -118.68 15.94 113.54
N GLN A 146 -118.61 16.58 114.74
CA GLN A 146 -119.74 17.16 115.57
C GLN A 146 -119.80 16.94 117.12
N ARG A 147 -119.94 18.08 117.84
CA ARG A 147 -120.83 18.36 119.02
C ARG A 147 -120.58 17.60 120.34
N LEU A 148 -119.72 18.08 121.26
CA LEU A 148 -119.68 19.41 121.89
C LEU A 148 -120.94 19.78 122.72
N LYS A 149 -121.39 18.90 123.64
CA LYS A 149 -122.54 19.20 124.54
C LYS A 149 -122.43 18.78 126.03
N GLU A 150 -121.45 17.99 126.43
CA GLU A 150 -121.18 17.68 127.87
C GLU A 150 -119.82 18.24 128.34
N GLU A 151 -119.31 19.22 127.59
CA GLU A 151 -117.97 19.82 127.66
C GLU A 151 -117.55 20.37 129.04
N ILE A 152 -118.48 20.52 129.99
CA ILE A 152 -118.22 21.05 131.35
C ILE A 152 -118.21 19.95 132.43
N LEU A 153 -118.84 18.79 132.18
CA LEU A 153 -118.57 17.59 132.99
C LEU A 153 -117.26 16.93 132.55
N LEU A 154 -116.98 16.98 131.24
CA LEU A 154 -115.74 16.56 130.59
C LEU A 154 -114.51 17.06 131.34
N VAL A 155 -114.33 18.37 131.59
CA VAL A 155 -113.10 18.96 132.17
C VAL A 155 -112.56 18.25 133.43
N LYS A 156 -113.42 17.66 134.29
CA LYS A 156 -112.96 16.94 135.48
C LYS A 156 -112.53 15.50 135.20
N GLU A 157 -113.22 14.79 134.31
CA GLU A 157 -112.79 13.46 133.88
C GLU A 157 -111.61 13.55 132.91
N ASP A 158 -111.62 14.55 132.03
CA ASP A 158 -110.52 14.91 131.14
C ASP A 158 -109.27 15.28 131.90
N ARG A 159 -109.33 15.93 133.08
CA ARG A 159 -108.11 16.12 133.88
C ARG A 159 -107.49 14.78 134.34
N ALA A 160 -108.29 13.74 134.58
CA ALA A 160 -107.80 12.40 134.89
C ALA A 160 -107.35 11.62 133.64
N ARG A 161 -108.06 11.78 132.52
CA ARG A 161 -107.69 11.22 131.21
C ARG A 161 -106.41 11.86 130.68
N LEU A 162 -106.23 13.18 130.84
CA LEU A 162 -105.07 13.96 130.40
C LEU A 162 -103.81 13.61 131.21
N VAL A 163 -103.92 13.26 132.50
CA VAL A 163 -102.78 12.73 133.26
C VAL A 163 -102.37 11.34 132.74
N LYS A 164 -103.34 10.45 132.49
CA LYS A 164 -103.07 9.14 131.87
C LYS A 164 -102.55 9.27 130.44
N GLU A 165 -103.04 10.24 129.68
CA GLU A 165 -102.62 10.49 128.30
C GLU A 165 -101.26 11.20 128.26
N GLN A 166 -100.93 12.09 129.19
CA GLN A 166 -99.56 12.59 129.37
C GLN A 166 -98.60 11.45 129.75
N GLU A 167 -99.01 10.51 130.59
CA GLU A 167 -98.17 9.35 130.94
C GLU A 167 -97.99 8.39 129.73
N LYS A 168 -99.03 8.24 128.91
CA LYS A 168 -99.03 7.46 127.65
C LYS A 168 -98.21 8.16 126.56
N GLN A 169 -98.37 9.47 126.39
CA GLN A 169 -97.55 10.33 125.53
C GLN A 169 -96.08 10.31 125.97
N ARG A 170 -95.79 10.35 127.27
CA ARG A 170 -94.42 10.20 127.80
C ARG A 170 -93.84 8.80 127.50
N LYS A 171 -94.67 7.75 127.55
CA LYS A 171 -94.26 6.38 127.16
C LYS A 171 -94.11 6.20 125.65
N THR A 172 -94.84 6.94 124.81
CA THR A 172 -94.59 6.97 123.36
C THR A 172 -93.41 7.86 123.00
N GLN A 173 -93.21 8.99 123.68
CA GLN A 173 -92.05 9.86 123.51
C GLN A 173 -90.76 9.11 123.88
N MET A 174 -90.71 8.45 125.03
CA MET A 174 -89.54 7.64 125.42
C MET A 174 -89.23 6.51 124.40
N LYS A 175 -90.26 5.94 123.75
CA LYS A 175 -90.09 4.99 122.63
C LYS A 175 -89.66 5.66 121.32
N LEU A 176 -90.04 6.92 121.11
CA LEU A 176 -89.58 7.75 119.98
C LEU A 176 -88.11 8.11 120.18
N ASP A 177 -87.74 8.58 121.37
CA ASP A 177 -86.37 8.91 121.79
C ASP A 177 -85.44 7.69 121.66
N ASP A 178 -85.88 6.50 122.12
CA ASP A 178 -85.14 5.24 121.94
C ASP A 178 -85.00 4.84 120.46
N LYS A 179 -86.00 5.16 119.62
CA LYS A 179 -85.97 4.86 118.18
C LYS A 179 -85.08 5.84 117.43
N GLU A 180 -85.16 7.13 117.74
CA GLU A 180 -84.25 8.16 117.26
C GLU A 180 -82.82 7.86 117.69
N ARG A 181 -82.58 7.44 118.93
CA ARG A 181 -81.24 7.07 119.41
C ARG A 181 -80.69 5.88 118.62
N LYS A 182 -81.51 4.86 118.34
CA LYS A 182 -81.12 3.74 117.47
C LYS A 182 -80.82 4.20 116.04
N GLN A 183 -81.63 5.08 115.47
CA GLN A 183 -81.41 5.64 114.13
C GLN A 183 -80.16 6.54 114.07
N ARG A 184 -79.88 7.35 115.10
CA ARG A 184 -78.65 8.16 115.23
C ARG A 184 -77.43 7.24 115.29
N ASN A 185 -77.43 6.23 116.15
CA ASN A 185 -76.34 5.24 116.21
C ASN A 185 -76.14 4.49 114.87
N GLU A 186 -77.22 4.18 114.14
CA GLU A 186 -77.13 3.53 112.82
C GLU A 186 -76.58 4.50 111.75
N ILE A 187 -76.97 5.78 111.80
CA ILE A 187 -76.44 6.83 110.93
C ILE A 187 -74.96 7.09 111.23
N GLU A 188 -74.56 7.19 112.50
CA GLU A 188 -73.15 7.30 112.91
C GLU A 188 -72.32 6.10 112.42
N GLY A 189 -72.85 4.88 112.53
CA GLY A 189 -72.20 3.69 111.97
C GLY A 189 -72.03 3.75 110.44
N ARG A 190 -73.05 4.23 109.71
CA ARG A 190 -72.98 4.45 108.25
C ARG A 190 -72.02 5.58 107.87
N VAL A 191 -71.95 6.66 108.66
CA VAL A 191 -70.99 7.76 108.45
C VAL A 191 -69.56 7.27 108.69
N ALA A 192 -69.30 6.59 109.80
CA ALA A 192 -67.98 6.02 110.09
C ALA A 192 -67.51 5.02 109.01
N GLN A 193 -68.42 4.22 108.45
CA GLN A 193 -68.10 3.37 107.29
C GLN A 193 -67.75 4.21 106.06
N THR A 194 -68.57 5.21 105.69
CA THR A 194 -68.27 6.04 104.51
C THR A 194 -67.01 6.90 104.69
N GLU A 195 -66.62 7.27 105.91
CA GLU A 195 -65.32 7.89 106.20
C GLU A 195 -64.15 6.92 106.03
N ALA A 196 -64.30 5.66 106.46
CA ALA A 196 -63.31 4.60 106.21
C ALA A 196 -63.16 4.31 104.71
N ASP A 197 -64.26 4.17 103.98
CA ASP A 197 -64.28 3.97 102.53
C ASP A 197 -63.63 5.14 101.79
N ASN A 198 -63.93 6.39 102.18
CA ASN A 198 -63.29 7.59 101.63
C ASN A 198 -61.79 7.64 101.93
N LYS A 199 -61.35 7.19 103.10
CA LYS A 199 -59.93 7.12 103.46
C LYS A 199 -59.20 6.06 102.63
N GLU A 200 -59.82 4.91 102.39
CA GLU A 200 -59.29 3.88 101.51
C GLU A 200 -59.22 4.38 100.05
N LEU A 201 -60.29 4.99 99.53
CA LEU A 201 -60.31 5.59 98.19
C LEU A 201 -59.26 6.68 98.00
N ARG A 202 -59.02 7.53 99.00
CA ARG A 202 -57.92 8.52 98.98
C ARG A 202 -56.54 7.86 98.94
N SER A 203 -56.34 6.74 99.64
CA SER A 203 -55.08 5.99 99.56
C SER A 203 -54.88 5.34 98.19
N LYS A 204 -55.95 4.83 97.57
CA LYS A 204 -55.93 4.28 96.20
C LYS A 204 -55.67 5.36 95.15
N LEU A 205 -56.29 6.54 95.28
CA LEU A 205 -56.02 7.70 94.43
C LEU A 205 -54.55 8.12 94.52
N SER A 206 -54.00 8.28 95.73
CA SER A 206 -52.58 8.63 95.92
C SER A 206 -51.63 7.56 95.33
N GLY A 207 -52.00 6.28 95.40
CA GLY A 207 -51.28 5.21 94.72
C GLY A 207 -51.32 5.32 93.18
N LEU A 208 -52.49 5.63 92.61
CA LEU A 208 -52.67 5.83 91.17
C LEU A 208 -51.99 7.11 90.66
N GLU A 209 -52.01 8.19 91.43
CA GLU A 209 -51.28 9.43 91.15
C GLU A 209 -49.77 9.17 91.09
N ARG A 210 -49.23 8.43 92.06
CA ARG A 210 -47.83 7.99 92.07
C ARG A 210 -47.49 7.11 90.87
N GLN A 211 -48.36 6.16 90.52
CA GLN A 211 -48.17 5.33 89.31
C GLN A 211 -48.21 6.15 88.02
N LEU A 212 -49.06 7.17 87.93
CA LEU A 212 -49.11 8.08 86.78
C LEU A 212 -47.85 8.96 86.68
N GLU A 213 -47.28 9.39 87.81
CA GLU A 213 -46.00 10.11 87.82
C GLU A 213 -44.82 9.21 87.46
N GLU A 214 -44.82 7.96 87.96
CA GLU A 214 -43.83 6.93 87.62
C GLU A 214 -43.86 6.60 86.12
N MET A 215 -45.04 6.26 85.57
CA MET A 215 -45.27 6.08 84.12
C MET A 215 -44.94 7.34 83.31
N GLY A 216 -45.15 8.53 83.87
CA GLY A 216 -44.76 9.81 83.25
C GLY A 216 -43.24 10.01 83.20
N SER A 217 -42.52 9.49 84.21
CA SER A 217 -41.05 9.48 84.24
C SER A 217 -40.47 8.42 83.29
N GLU A 218 -41.08 7.24 83.21
CA GLU A 218 -40.74 6.18 82.24
C GLU A 218 -40.98 6.67 80.81
N LYS A 219 -42.11 7.32 80.52
CA LYS A 219 -42.34 7.93 79.20
C LYS A 219 -41.22 8.91 78.85
N LYS A 220 -40.83 9.80 79.76
CA LYS A 220 -39.70 10.74 79.56
C LYS A 220 -38.35 10.03 79.44
N HIS A 221 -38.19 8.80 79.95
CA HIS A 221 -36.99 7.99 79.72
C HIS A 221 -37.03 7.33 78.34
N MET A 222 -38.14 6.68 77.98
CA MET A 222 -38.38 6.09 76.66
C MET A 222 -38.29 7.10 75.53
N GLU A 223 -38.71 8.35 75.73
CA GLU A 223 -38.60 9.44 74.76
C GLU A 223 -37.12 9.83 74.53
N ARG A 224 -36.33 9.95 75.61
CA ARG A 224 -34.87 10.14 75.51
C ARG A 224 -34.16 8.94 74.86
N VAL A 225 -34.52 7.71 75.22
CA VAL A 225 -33.97 6.48 74.61
C VAL A 225 -34.35 6.39 73.13
N LYS A 226 -35.54 6.83 72.76
CA LYS A 226 -35.97 6.93 71.35
C LYS A 226 -35.11 7.96 70.60
N ASP A 227 -34.86 9.13 71.16
CA ASP A 227 -34.01 10.17 70.54
C ASP A 227 -32.55 9.70 70.43
N GLU A 228 -32.03 9.01 71.45
CA GLU A 228 -30.73 8.32 71.46
C GLU A 228 -30.62 7.31 70.30
N ILE A 229 -31.65 6.48 70.11
CA ILE A 229 -31.74 5.51 69.00
C ILE A 229 -31.83 6.22 67.65
N HIS A 230 -32.57 7.33 67.53
CA HIS A 230 -32.65 8.09 66.27
C HIS A 230 -31.31 8.75 65.93
N ARG A 231 -30.59 9.27 66.93
CA ARG A 231 -29.22 9.78 66.78
C ARG A 231 -28.26 8.68 66.33
N GLY A 232 -28.19 7.56 67.06
CA GLY A 232 -27.32 6.43 66.70
C GLY A 232 -27.66 5.82 65.33
N LYS A 233 -28.95 5.81 64.95
CA LYS A 233 -29.39 5.42 63.60
C LYS A 233 -28.87 6.38 62.54
N LYS A 234 -28.98 7.70 62.75
CA LYS A 234 -28.47 8.73 61.82
C LYS A 234 -26.94 8.66 61.69
N GLU A 235 -26.22 8.49 62.80
CA GLU A 235 -24.76 8.30 62.80
C GLU A 235 -24.35 7.04 62.01
N LYS A 236 -25.14 5.95 62.07
CA LYS A 236 -24.91 4.75 61.26
C LYS A 236 -25.37 4.85 59.81
N GLU A 237 -26.37 5.67 59.50
CA GLU A 237 -26.72 6.01 58.12
C GLU A 237 -25.62 6.86 57.47
N GLU A 238 -25.03 7.81 58.20
CA GLU A 238 -23.88 8.61 57.75
C GLU A 238 -22.60 7.76 57.59
N GLU A 239 -22.33 6.83 58.52
CA GLU A 239 -21.23 5.86 58.40
C GLU A 239 -21.43 4.94 57.17
N VAL A 240 -22.64 4.45 56.93
CA VAL A 240 -22.97 3.63 55.76
C VAL A 240 -22.82 4.43 54.47
N GLU A 241 -23.22 5.70 54.43
CA GLU A 241 -23.02 6.55 53.25
C GLU A 241 -21.54 6.86 53.00
N ARG A 242 -20.75 7.09 54.07
CA ARG A 242 -19.28 7.21 53.96
C ARG A 242 -18.66 5.94 53.37
N LEU A 243 -19.04 4.76 53.88
CA LEU A 243 -18.53 3.47 53.41
C LEU A 243 -18.99 3.15 51.98
N LYS A 244 -20.20 3.53 51.56
CA LYS A 244 -20.62 3.47 50.14
C LYS A 244 -19.73 4.34 49.26
N ASN A 245 -19.49 5.59 49.66
CA ASN A 245 -18.65 6.51 48.89
C ASN A 245 -17.20 6.02 48.82
N GLU A 246 -16.66 5.43 49.89
CA GLU A 246 -15.35 4.77 49.88
C GLU A 246 -15.33 3.53 48.98
N LEU A 247 -16.41 2.73 48.96
CA LEU A 247 -16.55 1.58 48.05
C LEU A 247 -16.65 2.00 46.58
N VAL A 248 -17.37 3.08 46.26
CA VAL A 248 -17.43 3.66 44.90
C VAL A 248 -16.05 4.15 44.47
N ASN A 249 -15.37 4.96 45.30
CA ASN A 249 -14.00 5.43 45.02
C ASN A 249 -13.00 4.26 44.83
N MET A 250 -13.15 3.17 45.60
CA MET A 250 -12.33 1.97 45.43
C MET A 250 -12.69 1.16 44.18
N THR A 251 -13.96 1.18 43.75
CA THR A 251 -14.41 0.56 42.50
C THR A 251 -13.86 1.32 41.29
N GLU A 252 -13.95 2.65 41.28
CA GLU A 252 -13.33 3.50 40.23
C GLU A 252 -11.81 3.32 40.15
N ARG A 253 -11.14 3.15 41.30
CA ARG A 253 -9.70 2.81 41.38
C ARG A 253 -9.39 1.42 40.83
N LEU A 254 -10.26 0.43 41.06
CA LEU A 254 -10.12 -0.89 40.45
C LEU A 254 -10.32 -0.83 38.94
N GLU A 255 -11.41 -0.22 38.44
CA GLU A 255 -11.63 -0.11 36.99
C GLU A 255 -10.51 0.68 36.28
N THR A 256 -9.94 1.71 36.92
CA THR A 256 -8.81 2.45 36.33
C THR A 256 -7.51 1.66 36.37
N ALA A 257 -7.26 0.86 37.41
CA ALA A 257 -6.14 -0.09 37.44
C ALA A 257 -6.31 -1.22 36.39
N GLU A 258 -7.53 -1.75 36.22
CA GLU A 258 -7.85 -2.75 35.20
C GLU A 258 -7.66 -2.19 33.78
N ARG A 259 -8.13 -0.98 33.50
CA ARG A 259 -7.88 -0.27 32.22
C ARG A 259 -6.39 -0.06 31.96
N GLN A 260 -5.61 0.30 32.98
CA GLN A 260 -4.15 0.41 32.88
C GLN A 260 -3.48 -0.96 32.64
N GLN A 261 -3.96 -2.02 33.28
CA GLN A 261 -3.46 -3.38 33.10
C GLN A 261 -3.79 -3.91 31.69
N GLU A 262 -5.00 -3.70 31.18
CA GLU A 262 -5.35 -3.99 29.78
C GLU A 262 -4.40 -3.25 28.82
N GLN A 263 -4.21 -1.94 29.03
CA GLN A 263 -3.34 -1.13 28.19
C GLN A 263 -1.88 -1.61 28.24
N ALA A 264 -1.39 -2.03 29.41
CA ALA A 264 -0.08 -2.66 29.56
C ALA A 264 0.01 -4.01 28.82
N THR A 265 -1.04 -4.85 28.85
CA THR A 265 -1.05 -6.10 28.06
C THR A 265 -1.11 -5.85 26.56
N LYS A 266 -1.83 -4.81 26.10
CA LYS A 266 -1.83 -4.36 24.69
C LYS A 266 -0.42 -3.96 24.26
N TYR A 267 0.24 -3.05 24.99
CA TYR A 267 1.63 -2.67 24.71
C TYR A 267 2.63 -3.84 24.81
N ALA A 268 2.43 -4.81 25.71
CA ALA A 268 3.25 -6.01 25.76
C ALA A 268 3.06 -6.91 24.52
N SER A 269 1.83 -7.02 23.99
CA SER A 269 1.54 -7.76 22.76
C SER A 269 2.07 -7.05 21.51
N GLU A 270 1.93 -5.72 21.43
CA GLU A 270 2.48 -4.89 20.36
C GLU A 270 4.00 -4.94 20.36
N LYS A 271 4.64 -4.81 21.52
CA LYS A 271 6.09 -4.99 21.67
C LYS A 271 6.53 -6.36 21.16
N LYS A 272 5.84 -7.44 21.54
CA LYS A 272 6.18 -8.80 21.08
C LYS A 272 6.00 -8.97 19.57
N ALA A 273 5.00 -8.32 18.97
CA ALA A 273 4.80 -8.31 17.52
C ALA A 273 5.93 -7.55 16.80
N LEU A 274 6.33 -6.38 17.32
CA LEU A 274 7.46 -5.60 16.83
C LEU A 274 8.80 -6.34 16.99
N GLU A 275 9.01 -7.06 18.08
CA GLU A 275 10.18 -7.93 18.28
C GLU A 275 10.22 -9.08 17.27
N GLY A 276 9.06 -9.64 16.89
CA GLY A 276 8.94 -10.60 15.80
C GLY A 276 9.30 -10.00 14.44
N GLN A 277 8.66 -8.88 14.07
CA GLN A 277 8.95 -8.16 12.82
C GLN A 277 10.42 -7.75 12.70
N LEU A 278 11.07 -7.36 13.80
CA LEU A 278 12.50 -7.04 13.82
C LEU A 278 13.38 -8.27 13.52
N GLU A 279 12.97 -9.47 13.95
CA GLU A 279 13.68 -10.72 13.64
C GLU A 279 13.42 -11.19 12.21
N ASP A 280 12.20 -11.01 11.70
CA ASP A 280 11.88 -11.27 10.28
C ASP A 280 12.69 -10.34 9.36
N ILE A 281 12.82 -9.05 9.72
CA ILE A 281 13.66 -8.09 9.01
C ILE A 281 15.14 -8.51 9.04
N LYS A 282 15.69 -8.94 10.18
CA LYS A 282 17.07 -9.46 10.27
C LYS A 282 17.27 -10.69 9.39
N GLN A 283 16.28 -11.59 9.32
CA GLN A 283 16.35 -12.76 8.42
C GLN A 283 16.32 -12.33 6.95
N ALA A 284 15.50 -11.35 6.57
CA ALA A 284 15.47 -10.78 5.24
C ALA A 284 16.78 -10.05 4.88
N GLU A 285 17.35 -9.25 5.78
CA GLU A 285 18.66 -8.59 5.61
C GLU A 285 19.78 -9.64 5.42
N LYS A 286 19.76 -10.71 6.20
CA LYS A 286 20.71 -11.82 6.06
C LYS A 286 20.55 -12.53 4.71
N GLN A 287 19.33 -12.89 4.31
CA GLN A 287 19.05 -13.51 3.01
C GLN A 287 19.52 -12.60 1.87
N TRP A 288 19.20 -11.31 1.91
CA TRP A 288 19.61 -10.34 0.90
C TRP A 288 21.14 -10.14 0.85
N SER A 289 21.82 -10.22 2.00
CA SER A 289 23.29 -10.21 2.07
C SER A 289 23.91 -11.47 1.45
N GLU A 290 23.31 -12.66 1.66
CA GLU A 290 23.74 -13.92 1.08
C GLU A 290 23.46 -13.97 -0.45
N GLU A 291 22.31 -13.47 -0.91
CA GLU A 291 21.98 -13.31 -2.33
C GLU A 291 22.90 -12.30 -3.02
N LYS A 292 23.15 -11.14 -2.40
CA LYS A 292 24.10 -10.15 -2.92
C LYS A 292 25.49 -10.75 -3.09
N LEU A 293 26.00 -11.48 -2.10
CA LEU A 293 27.30 -12.15 -2.18
C LEU A 293 27.32 -13.25 -3.26
N ALA A 294 26.19 -13.92 -3.51
CA ALA A 294 26.06 -14.89 -4.61
C ALA A 294 26.04 -14.20 -5.99
N LEU A 295 25.36 -13.06 -6.12
CA LEU A 295 25.35 -12.24 -7.34
C LEU A 295 26.72 -11.63 -7.65
N GLU A 296 27.43 -11.11 -6.66
CA GLU A 296 28.81 -10.62 -6.80
C GLU A 296 29.75 -11.74 -7.28
N LYS A 297 29.66 -12.94 -6.70
CA LYS A 297 30.40 -14.13 -7.16
C LYS A 297 30.02 -14.58 -8.57
N ARG A 298 28.76 -14.38 -8.99
CA ARG A 298 28.30 -14.71 -10.35
C ARG A 298 28.81 -13.70 -11.38
N LEU A 299 28.78 -12.41 -11.05
CA LEU A 299 29.38 -11.33 -11.86
C LEU A 299 30.89 -11.52 -12.02
N ALA A 300 31.61 -11.86 -10.95
CA ALA A 300 33.05 -12.15 -11.02
C ALA A 300 33.37 -13.30 -11.99
N LYS A 301 32.63 -14.42 -11.91
CA LYS A 301 32.77 -15.53 -12.86
C LYS A 301 32.44 -15.13 -14.30
N GLN A 302 31.39 -14.35 -14.51
CA GLN A 302 31.02 -13.86 -15.84
C GLN A 302 32.08 -12.92 -16.42
N ALA A 303 32.75 -12.13 -15.59
CA ALA A 303 33.90 -11.31 -16.00
C ALA A 303 35.13 -12.17 -16.36
N GLU A 304 35.46 -13.20 -15.57
CA GLU A 304 36.51 -14.17 -15.94
C GLU A 304 36.20 -14.90 -17.26
N GLU A 305 34.95 -15.29 -17.49
CA GLU A 305 34.52 -15.92 -18.74
C GLU A 305 34.62 -14.95 -19.93
N GLN A 306 34.20 -13.70 -19.75
CA GLN A 306 34.37 -12.64 -20.76
C GLN A 306 35.84 -12.38 -21.08
N GLU A 307 36.72 -12.29 -20.07
CA GLU A 307 38.16 -12.11 -20.27
C GLU A 307 38.77 -13.28 -21.05
N ARG A 308 38.41 -14.53 -20.71
CA ARG A 308 38.83 -15.72 -21.46
C ARG A 308 38.34 -15.69 -22.91
N THR A 309 37.11 -15.25 -23.18
CA THR A 309 36.62 -15.11 -24.56
C THR A 309 37.31 -13.99 -25.33
N ASN A 310 37.61 -12.85 -24.68
CA ASN A 310 38.34 -11.75 -25.30
C ASN A 310 39.78 -12.16 -25.65
N ASN A 311 40.46 -12.87 -24.75
CA ASN A 311 41.81 -13.40 -25.01
C ASN A 311 41.80 -14.42 -26.16
N LEU A 312 40.83 -15.33 -26.19
CA LEU A 312 40.65 -16.29 -27.30
C LEU A 312 40.38 -15.59 -28.64
N LEU A 313 39.51 -14.58 -28.66
CA LEU A 313 39.24 -13.77 -29.86
C LEU A 313 40.47 -12.98 -30.29
N GLN A 314 41.25 -12.43 -29.35
CA GLN A 314 42.49 -11.72 -29.67
C GLN A 314 43.55 -12.65 -30.28
N ASP A 315 43.65 -13.89 -29.82
CA ASP A 315 44.55 -14.89 -30.41
C ASP A 315 44.05 -15.40 -31.77
N GLN A 316 42.73 -15.51 -31.98
CA GLN A 316 42.14 -15.75 -33.30
C GLN A 316 42.43 -14.60 -34.28
N VAL A 317 42.36 -13.34 -33.83
CA VAL A 317 42.74 -12.17 -34.64
C VAL A 317 44.23 -12.23 -35.01
N LYS A 318 45.14 -12.47 -34.05
CA LYS A 318 46.58 -12.64 -34.35
C LYS A 318 46.84 -13.76 -35.37
N GLN A 319 46.12 -14.88 -35.27
CA GLN A 319 46.23 -15.98 -36.25
C GLN A 319 45.69 -15.58 -37.64
N ALA A 320 44.57 -14.84 -37.70
CA ALA A 320 44.02 -14.33 -38.95
C ALA A 320 44.94 -13.29 -39.61
N GLU A 321 45.54 -12.38 -38.83
CA GLU A 321 46.54 -11.41 -39.30
C GLU A 321 47.80 -12.11 -39.84
N ALA A 322 48.31 -13.12 -39.12
CA ALA A 322 49.46 -13.91 -39.57
C ALA A 322 49.16 -14.70 -40.85
N ALA A 323 47.96 -15.31 -40.95
CA ALA A 323 47.53 -16.01 -42.15
C ALA A 323 47.31 -15.07 -43.34
N LEU A 324 46.75 -13.87 -43.11
CA LEU A 324 46.56 -12.86 -44.14
C LEU A 324 47.89 -12.30 -44.64
N LYS A 325 48.86 -12.08 -43.74
CA LYS A 325 50.24 -11.72 -44.11
C LYS A 325 50.93 -12.83 -44.93
N ALA A 326 50.80 -14.09 -44.52
CA ALA A 326 51.33 -15.21 -45.30
C ALA A 326 50.69 -15.28 -46.69
N LYS A 327 49.39 -14.97 -46.81
CA LYS A 327 48.68 -14.92 -48.10
C LYS A 327 49.08 -13.72 -48.97
N THR A 328 49.35 -12.53 -48.42
CA THR A 328 49.91 -11.42 -49.22
C THR A 328 51.36 -11.68 -49.65
N GLU A 329 52.15 -12.39 -48.82
CA GLU A 329 53.47 -12.89 -49.20
C GLU A 329 53.43 -14.02 -50.25
N GLU A 330 52.32 -14.75 -50.41
CA GLU A 330 52.10 -15.65 -51.56
C GLU A 330 51.62 -14.87 -52.79
N LEU A 331 50.68 -13.92 -52.62
CA LEU A 331 50.10 -13.14 -53.71
C LEU A 331 51.17 -12.32 -54.45
N THR A 332 52.05 -11.63 -53.71
CA THR A 332 53.20 -10.91 -54.27
C THR A 332 54.21 -11.82 -55.00
N LYS A 333 54.38 -13.08 -54.55
CA LYS A 333 55.18 -14.08 -55.28
C LYS A 333 54.48 -14.57 -56.55
N ILE A 334 53.16 -14.58 -56.60
CA ILE A 334 52.36 -14.89 -57.80
C ILE A 334 52.40 -13.73 -58.79
N GLU A 335 52.28 -12.48 -58.31
CA GLU A 335 52.40 -11.26 -59.12
C GLU A 335 53.80 -11.16 -59.76
N ALA A 336 54.87 -11.41 -58.99
CA ALA A 336 56.23 -11.45 -59.52
C ALA A 336 56.40 -12.51 -60.62
N LYS A 337 55.81 -13.70 -60.45
CA LYS A 337 55.80 -14.76 -61.47
C LYS A 337 54.93 -14.40 -62.69
N ALA A 338 53.81 -13.70 -62.49
CA ALA A 338 52.97 -13.22 -63.59
C ALA A 338 53.72 -12.19 -64.44
N ALA A 339 54.45 -11.26 -63.81
CA ALA A 339 55.35 -10.35 -64.51
C ALA A 339 56.48 -11.09 -65.26
N GLU A 340 57.08 -12.11 -64.66
CA GLU A 340 58.10 -12.95 -65.31
C GLU A 340 57.55 -13.75 -66.51
N VAL A 341 56.29 -14.21 -66.43
CA VAL A 341 55.59 -14.83 -67.57
C VAL A 341 55.28 -13.79 -68.65
N GLN A 342 54.87 -12.58 -68.28
CA GLN A 342 54.53 -11.53 -69.23
C GLN A 342 55.74 -10.96 -69.98
N THR A 343 56.92 -10.89 -69.35
CA THR A 343 58.17 -10.55 -70.06
C THR A 343 58.59 -11.67 -71.02
N LYS A 344 58.48 -12.94 -70.61
CA LYS A 344 58.72 -14.09 -71.51
C LYS A 344 57.73 -14.14 -72.69
N LEU A 345 56.48 -13.77 -72.48
CA LEU A 345 55.48 -13.65 -73.54
C LEU A 345 55.84 -12.54 -74.53
N GLY A 346 56.39 -11.42 -74.05
CA GLY A 346 56.92 -10.33 -74.89
C GLY A 346 58.08 -10.80 -75.77
N VAL A 347 59.09 -11.45 -75.19
CA VAL A 347 60.23 -12.01 -75.96
C VAL A 347 59.75 -13.02 -77.00
N SER A 348 58.81 -13.91 -76.64
CA SER A 348 58.27 -14.88 -77.60
C SER A 348 57.43 -14.23 -78.71
N ALA A 349 56.82 -13.06 -78.48
CA ALA A 349 56.16 -12.28 -79.53
C ALA A 349 57.17 -11.72 -80.56
N GLU A 350 58.34 -11.25 -80.10
CA GLU A 350 59.45 -10.81 -80.98
C GLU A 350 60.03 -11.99 -81.79
N GLU A 351 60.12 -13.19 -81.19
CA GLU A 351 60.44 -14.43 -81.90
C GLU A 351 59.37 -14.78 -82.96
N PHE A 352 58.09 -14.62 -82.65
CA PHE A 352 57.00 -14.86 -83.60
C PHE A 352 57.02 -13.89 -84.78
N ASP A 353 57.22 -12.58 -84.57
CA ASP A 353 57.30 -11.62 -85.68
C ASP A 353 58.57 -11.79 -86.52
N THR A 354 59.70 -12.19 -85.92
CA THR A 354 60.92 -12.53 -86.71
C THR A 354 60.77 -13.85 -87.48
N LEU A 355 60.01 -14.83 -86.97
CA LEU A 355 59.61 -16.02 -87.73
C LEU A 355 58.62 -15.68 -88.86
N ARG A 356 57.66 -14.80 -88.61
CA ARG A 356 56.69 -14.30 -89.61
C ARG A 356 57.40 -13.58 -90.77
N ALA A 357 58.40 -12.76 -90.47
CA ALA A 357 59.24 -12.10 -91.46
C ALA A 357 60.09 -13.09 -92.29
N LYS A 358 60.51 -14.23 -91.73
CA LYS A 358 61.13 -15.33 -92.48
C LYS A 358 60.11 -16.04 -93.38
N SER A 359 58.90 -16.29 -92.89
CA SER A 359 57.82 -16.92 -93.66
C SER A 359 57.44 -16.09 -94.89
N GLN A 360 57.36 -14.76 -94.79
CA GLN A 360 57.11 -13.89 -95.95
C GLN A 360 58.21 -13.97 -97.02
N LYS A 361 59.48 -14.20 -96.65
CA LYS A 361 60.55 -14.38 -97.64
C LYS A 361 60.42 -15.71 -98.39
N LEU A 362 60.10 -16.79 -97.66
CA LEU A 362 59.83 -18.11 -98.25
C LEU A 362 58.60 -18.10 -99.18
N GLU A 363 57.59 -17.28 -98.88
CA GLU A 363 56.42 -17.07 -99.76
C GLU A 363 56.83 -16.49 -101.14
N VAL A 364 57.75 -15.53 -101.16
CA VAL A 364 58.28 -14.92 -102.40
C VAL A 364 59.13 -15.92 -103.19
N GLU A 365 60.00 -16.69 -102.51
CA GLU A 365 60.80 -17.75 -103.16
C GLU A 365 59.91 -18.86 -103.75
N LYS A 366 58.82 -19.22 -103.05
CA LYS A 366 57.78 -20.15 -103.54
C LYS A 366 57.11 -19.62 -104.81
N ASP A 367 56.76 -18.34 -104.88
CA ASP A 367 56.05 -17.78 -106.03
C ASP A 367 56.98 -17.66 -107.26
N GLU A 368 58.28 -17.41 -107.06
CA GLU A 368 59.28 -17.56 -108.12
C GLU A 368 59.44 -19.01 -108.61
N ALA A 369 59.35 -20.00 -107.71
CA ALA A 369 59.41 -21.42 -108.07
C ALA A 369 58.16 -21.87 -108.84
N LEU A 370 56.97 -21.40 -108.43
CA LEU A 370 55.70 -21.65 -109.13
C LEU A 370 55.71 -21.09 -110.55
N LYS A 371 56.33 -19.93 -110.78
CA LYS A 371 56.51 -19.37 -112.12
C LYS A 371 57.31 -20.30 -113.04
N ARG A 372 58.45 -20.82 -112.56
CA ARG A 372 59.28 -21.80 -113.29
C ARG A 372 58.55 -23.13 -113.56
N HIS A 373 57.67 -23.56 -112.65
CA HIS A 373 56.82 -24.74 -112.86
C HIS A 373 55.77 -24.50 -113.96
N LEU A 374 55.21 -23.29 -114.05
CA LEU A 374 54.20 -22.92 -115.05
C LEU A 374 54.76 -22.99 -116.48
N ASP A 375 56.00 -22.58 -116.68
CA ASP A 375 56.72 -22.71 -117.95
C ASP A 375 56.86 -24.19 -118.35
N LEU A 376 57.39 -25.04 -117.46
CA LEU A 376 57.55 -26.49 -117.68
C LEU A 376 56.20 -27.22 -117.90
N GLN A 377 55.12 -26.73 -117.29
CA GLN A 377 53.78 -27.31 -117.47
C GLN A 377 53.25 -27.09 -118.91
N SER A 378 53.75 -26.08 -119.63
CA SER A 378 53.41 -25.86 -121.04
C SER A 378 54.02 -26.95 -121.96
N ASP A 379 55.26 -27.36 -121.70
CA ASP A 379 55.94 -28.44 -122.43
C ASP A 379 55.22 -29.78 -122.26
N VAL A 380 54.85 -30.12 -121.02
CA VAL A 380 54.12 -31.37 -120.71
C VAL A 380 52.77 -31.44 -121.42
N LYS A 381 52.09 -30.30 -121.59
CA LYS A 381 50.81 -30.21 -122.30
C LYS A 381 50.93 -30.61 -123.78
N THR A 382 52.09 -30.35 -124.39
CA THR A 382 52.43 -30.72 -125.77
C THR A 382 52.73 -32.22 -125.93
N LEU A 383 53.12 -32.90 -124.84
CA LEU A 383 53.33 -34.35 -124.83
C LEU A 383 52.03 -35.13 -124.60
N ASN A 384 51.16 -34.68 -123.68
CA ASN A 384 49.98 -35.45 -123.27
C ASN A 384 48.95 -35.66 -124.39
N GLY A 385 48.95 -34.79 -125.42
CA GLY A 385 48.14 -34.97 -126.63
C GLY A 385 48.45 -36.23 -127.45
N LYS A 386 49.57 -36.93 -127.16
CA LYS A 386 49.98 -38.17 -127.84
C LYS A 386 49.57 -39.46 -127.11
N LEU A 387 48.96 -39.35 -125.93
CA LEU A 387 48.63 -40.50 -125.07
C LEU A 387 47.18 -40.98 -125.21
N ASN A 388 46.26 -40.06 -125.48
CA ASN A 388 44.83 -40.28 -125.24
C ASN A 388 44.17 -41.28 -126.22
N ASP A 389 44.75 -41.45 -127.42
CA ASP A 389 44.28 -42.37 -128.47
C ASP A 389 44.32 -43.86 -128.07
N THR A 390 44.87 -44.19 -126.88
CA THR A 390 45.10 -45.57 -126.41
C THR A 390 44.04 -46.12 -125.45
N ASN A 391 43.20 -45.26 -124.85
CA ASN A 391 42.41 -45.64 -123.65
C ASN A 391 41.02 -46.25 -123.93
N GLU A 392 40.52 -46.17 -125.17
CA GLU A 392 39.14 -46.54 -125.52
C GLU A 392 38.83 -48.06 -125.34
N SER A 393 39.87 -48.90 -125.23
CA SER A 393 39.77 -50.35 -125.38
C SER A 393 39.31 -51.15 -124.14
N LEU A 394 39.31 -50.58 -122.93
CA LEU A 394 39.25 -51.35 -121.68
C LEU A 394 37.82 -51.76 -121.22
N LYS A 395 36.77 -51.30 -121.91
CA LYS A 395 35.40 -51.22 -121.35
C LYS A 395 34.64 -52.55 -121.14
N VAL A 396 35.09 -53.66 -121.73
CA VAL A 396 34.24 -54.83 -122.03
C VAL A 396 34.15 -55.90 -120.91
N ALA A 397 34.96 -55.83 -119.86
CA ALA A 397 35.30 -57.01 -119.04
C ALA A 397 34.54 -57.24 -117.70
N LYS A 398 33.39 -56.59 -117.44
CA LYS A 398 32.86 -56.48 -116.05
C LYS A 398 31.64 -57.34 -115.63
N ASP A 399 30.92 -57.99 -116.54
CA ASP A 399 29.49 -58.30 -116.32
C ASP A 399 29.15 -59.75 -115.86
N LEU A 400 29.97 -60.42 -115.02
CA LEU A 400 29.95 -61.89 -114.88
C LEU A 400 29.86 -62.53 -113.45
N LEU A 401 29.46 -61.82 -112.38
CA LEU A 401 29.77 -62.24 -110.99
C LEU A 401 28.60 -62.60 -110.02
N ASN A 402 27.32 -62.58 -110.40
CA ASN A 402 26.21 -62.34 -109.45
C ASN A 402 25.13 -63.45 -109.36
N GLU A 403 25.26 -64.47 -108.49
CA GLU A 403 24.35 -65.66 -108.54
C GLU A 403 24.06 -66.48 -107.25
N ARG A 404 24.88 -66.47 -106.19
CA ARG A 404 25.07 -67.71 -105.38
C ARG A 404 24.35 -67.92 -104.03
N ASP A 405 23.69 -66.93 -103.44
CA ASP A 405 23.35 -66.92 -101.99
C ASP A 405 22.15 -67.81 -101.55
N VAL A 406 22.34 -69.09 -101.18
CA VAL A 406 21.21 -70.05 -101.01
C VAL A 406 20.97 -70.73 -99.64
N GLU A 407 21.98 -71.08 -98.81
CA GLU A 407 21.82 -72.22 -97.85
C GLU A 407 21.92 -71.92 -96.32
N MET A 408 21.17 -70.96 -95.77
CA MET A 408 20.92 -70.87 -94.31
C MET A 408 19.47 -71.24 -93.94
N ASP A 409 19.24 -71.93 -92.79
CA ASP A 409 18.08 -71.68 -91.88
C ASP A 409 17.89 -72.67 -90.69
N VAL A 410 18.42 -73.90 -90.77
CA VAL A 410 17.78 -75.12 -90.21
C VAL A 410 17.25 -75.13 -88.75
N ALA A 411 18.06 -74.82 -87.71
CA ALA A 411 17.81 -75.35 -86.34
C ALA A 411 17.90 -74.32 -85.18
N ARG A 412 16.93 -74.35 -84.23
CA ARG A 412 16.82 -73.39 -83.11
C ARG A 412 15.98 -73.79 -81.86
N LYS A 413 15.67 -75.08 -81.57
CA LYS A 413 14.42 -75.45 -80.84
C LYS A 413 14.43 -76.29 -79.51
N GLU A 414 15.56 -76.66 -78.90
CA GLU A 414 15.58 -77.88 -78.02
C GLU A 414 15.48 -77.76 -76.47
N VAL A 415 15.69 -76.59 -75.82
CA VAL A 415 16.39 -76.59 -74.49
C VAL A 415 15.55 -76.41 -73.20
N ASP A 416 14.29 -75.95 -73.22
CA ASP A 416 13.62 -75.35 -72.03
C ASP A 416 13.21 -76.26 -70.83
N ASN A 417 13.53 -77.57 -70.81
CA ASN A 417 12.74 -78.59 -70.07
C ASN A 417 13.23 -79.06 -68.66
N LEU A 418 14.18 -78.40 -67.96
CA LEU A 418 14.94 -79.07 -66.85
C LEU A 418 15.07 -78.34 -65.47
N ARG A 419 14.06 -77.62 -64.94
CA ARG A 419 14.21 -76.84 -63.67
C ARG A 419 13.23 -77.09 -62.50
N ALA A 420 12.41 -78.14 -62.51
CA ALA A 420 11.20 -78.21 -61.66
C ALA A 420 11.26 -79.02 -60.33
N ALA A 421 12.40 -79.59 -59.89
CA ALA A 421 12.39 -80.80 -59.03
C ALA A 421 13.06 -80.76 -57.63
N HIS A 422 13.29 -79.60 -56.99
CA HIS A 422 14.25 -79.51 -55.85
C HIS A 422 13.73 -78.87 -54.52
N ILE A 423 12.50 -79.13 -54.07
CA ILE A 423 11.84 -78.34 -53.00
C ILE A 423 11.70 -79.00 -51.60
N GLU A 424 11.56 -80.32 -51.46
CA GLU A 424 10.43 -80.81 -50.61
C GLU A 424 10.69 -81.74 -49.40
N LEU A 425 11.79 -81.67 -48.61
CA LEU A 425 12.04 -82.67 -47.53
C LEU A 425 12.16 -82.26 -46.03
N GLU A 426 13.13 -81.44 -45.58
CA GLU A 426 13.67 -81.69 -44.20
C GLU A 426 13.14 -80.90 -42.97
N GLU A 427 12.73 -79.63 -43.05
CA GLU A 427 12.76 -78.75 -41.84
C GLU A 427 11.52 -78.68 -40.92
N LYS A 428 10.39 -79.34 -41.22
CA LYS A 428 9.13 -79.14 -40.45
C LYS A 428 8.92 -80.00 -39.18
N SER A 429 9.87 -80.87 -38.82
CA SER A 429 9.61 -81.96 -37.83
C SER A 429 9.72 -81.59 -36.34
N LYS A 430 10.59 -80.66 -35.93
CA LYS A 430 11.10 -80.57 -34.54
C LYS A 430 10.23 -79.85 -33.47
N LYS A 431 8.96 -79.47 -33.73
CA LYS A 431 8.21 -78.54 -32.85
C LYS A 431 7.01 -79.07 -32.04
N TYR A 432 6.64 -80.35 -32.11
CA TYR A 432 5.37 -80.84 -31.51
C TYR A 432 5.46 -81.88 -30.37
N VAL A 433 6.62 -82.45 -30.04
CA VAL A 433 6.70 -83.68 -29.21
C VAL A 433 6.95 -83.45 -27.70
N SER A 434 7.46 -82.29 -27.28
CA SER A 434 7.75 -82.01 -25.85
C SER A 434 6.50 -81.59 -25.05
N MET A 435 5.52 -82.50 -25.01
CA MET A 435 4.21 -82.43 -24.35
C MET A 435 4.16 -81.60 -23.05
N LEU A 436 3.13 -80.80 -22.79
CA LEU A 436 1.71 -81.23 -22.64
C LEU A 436 1.48 -82.30 -21.53
N ASN A 437 2.55 -82.75 -20.85
CA ASN A 437 2.53 -83.90 -19.94
C ASN A 437 2.26 -83.55 -18.45
N LYS A 438 2.22 -82.28 -18.06
CA LYS A 438 2.05 -81.88 -16.65
C LYS A 438 0.60 -81.60 -16.22
N THR A 439 -0.32 -81.29 -17.14
CA THR A 439 -1.69 -80.82 -16.80
C THR A 439 -2.77 -81.91 -16.94
N LYS A 440 -2.39 -83.18 -17.15
CA LYS A 440 -3.32 -84.30 -17.46
C LYS A 440 -3.52 -85.30 -16.30
N LYS A 441 -2.93 -85.07 -15.11
CA LYS A 441 -2.66 -86.15 -14.13
C LYS A 441 -3.42 -86.09 -12.79
N GLN A 442 -4.49 -85.28 -12.67
CA GLN A 442 -5.19 -85.14 -11.38
C GLN A 442 -6.74 -84.98 -11.44
N MET A 443 -7.37 -85.08 -12.61
CA MET A 443 -8.84 -84.94 -12.76
C MET A 443 -9.56 -86.22 -13.21
N ILE A 444 -8.86 -87.37 -13.27
CA ILE A 444 -9.46 -88.69 -13.53
C ILE A 444 -8.87 -89.69 -12.53
N LYS A 445 -9.48 -89.79 -11.35
CA LYS A 445 -9.15 -90.80 -10.32
C LYS A 445 -10.36 -91.18 -9.44
N MET A 446 -11.51 -91.35 -10.09
CA MET A 446 -12.69 -92.06 -9.60
C MET A 446 -13.30 -92.77 -10.81
N GLU A 447 -13.79 -94.00 -10.60
CA GLU A 447 -14.62 -94.80 -11.54
C GLU A 447 -13.95 -95.11 -12.91
N LYS A 448 -13.85 -96.38 -13.36
CA LYS A 448 -14.82 -97.47 -13.22
C LYS A 448 -14.19 -98.82 -13.57
N GLU A 449 -14.14 -99.74 -12.62
CA GLU A 449 -14.13 -101.20 -12.84
C GLU A 449 -15.05 -101.85 -11.78
N LYS A 450 -15.82 -102.89 -12.17
CA LYS A 450 -16.84 -103.56 -11.32
C LYS A 450 -17.07 -105.01 -11.80
N SER A 451 -17.13 -105.99 -10.87
CA SER A 451 -18.02 -107.20 -10.81
C SER A 451 -17.39 -108.34 -9.96
N ASP A 452 -17.97 -109.11 -8.98
CA ASP A 452 -19.10 -109.14 -7.93
C ASP A 452 -18.76 -110.34 -6.89
N ALA A 453 -19.38 -110.91 -5.81
CA ALA A 453 -20.67 -111.04 -5.02
C ALA A 453 -20.42 -111.22 -3.44
N LEU A 454 -20.95 -112.07 -2.47
CA LEU A 454 -21.91 -113.24 -2.25
C LEU A 454 -22.20 -113.57 -0.69
N GLU A 455 -22.97 -114.65 -0.30
CA GLU A 455 -23.05 -115.47 1.00
C GLU A 455 -24.02 -115.21 2.25
N GLU A 456 -24.23 -116.20 3.21
CA GLU A 456 -25.45 -116.43 4.12
C GLU A 456 -25.29 -116.99 5.64
N ALA A 457 -26.37 -117.37 6.41
CA ALA A 457 -26.47 -117.79 7.88
C ALA A 457 -27.64 -118.82 8.28
N GLU A 458 -28.22 -119.19 9.48
CA GLU A 458 -28.26 -118.90 10.99
C GLU A 458 -29.11 -120.01 11.82
N ALA A 459 -29.08 -120.21 13.19
CA ALA A 459 -29.97 -121.11 14.04
C ALA A 459 -29.94 -121.07 15.65
N SER A 460 -31.04 -121.41 16.44
CA SER A 460 -31.06 -121.62 17.97
C SER A 460 -32.39 -122.07 18.75
N LYS A 461 -32.34 -122.44 20.09
CA LYS A 461 -33.34 -122.21 21.27
C LYS A 461 -34.11 -123.37 22.09
N ASN A 462 -34.44 -123.18 23.42
CA ASN A 462 -35.65 -123.59 24.30
C ASN A 462 -35.51 -124.25 25.77
N GLN A 463 -36.59 -124.42 26.64
CA GLN A 463 -36.55 -124.65 28.17
C GLN A 463 -37.85 -125.16 28.99
N LEU A 464 -37.75 -125.67 30.28
CA LEU A 464 -38.62 -125.46 31.56
C LEU A 464 -39.56 -126.53 32.32
N THR A 465 -39.65 -126.55 33.71
CA THR A 465 -40.84 -126.84 34.69
C THR A 465 -40.94 -128.09 35.70
N GLN A 466 -41.42 -127.98 37.02
CA GLN A 466 -42.33 -128.91 37.87
C GLN A 466 -42.35 -128.85 39.50
N THR A 467 -43.48 -129.24 40.16
CA THR A 467 -43.84 -129.61 41.62
C THR A 467 -44.39 -128.61 42.69
N ARG A 468 -45.42 -129.04 43.47
CA ARG A 468 -46.03 -128.46 44.72
C ARG A 468 -47.16 -129.38 45.25
N LYS A 469 -47.45 -129.44 46.57
CA LYS A 469 -48.82 -129.80 47.05
C LYS A 469 -49.23 -129.18 48.41
N ASP A 470 -49.29 -129.98 49.49
CA ASP A 470 -50.14 -129.76 50.68
C ASP A 470 -49.58 -128.84 51.77
N LEU A 471 -50.49 -128.26 52.58
CA LEU A 471 -50.19 -127.04 53.37
C LEU A 471 -51.24 -126.69 54.47
N THR A 472 -52.26 -127.52 54.73
CA THR A 472 -53.63 -126.99 54.88
C THR A 472 -54.24 -126.80 56.29
N GLU A 473 -53.90 -127.57 57.33
CA GLU A 473 -54.69 -127.52 58.59
C GLU A 473 -54.15 -126.57 59.66
N SER A 474 -52.83 -126.48 59.86
CA SER A 474 -52.24 -125.42 60.70
C SER A 474 -52.63 -124.02 60.19
N HIS A 475 -52.87 -123.94 58.88
CA HIS A 475 -53.22 -122.75 58.13
C HIS A 475 -54.42 -122.00 58.72
N VAL A 476 -55.50 -122.69 59.10
CA VAL A 476 -56.80 -122.07 59.46
C VAL A 476 -56.73 -121.26 60.76
N LYS A 477 -56.03 -121.76 61.78
CA LYS A 477 -55.94 -121.08 63.08
C LYS A 477 -54.90 -119.95 63.07
N THR A 478 -53.84 -120.11 62.27
CA THR A 478 -52.99 -118.96 61.92
C THR A 478 -53.75 -117.94 61.06
N GLU A 479 -54.58 -118.38 60.11
CA GLU A 479 -55.36 -117.51 59.22
C GLU A 479 -56.25 -116.54 59.98
N SER A 480 -56.90 -116.93 61.08
CA SER A 480 -57.73 -115.99 61.85
C SER A 480 -56.90 -114.81 62.39
N ASN A 481 -55.76 -115.10 63.04
CA ASN A 481 -54.92 -114.07 63.64
C ASN A 481 -54.10 -113.30 62.59
N LEU A 482 -53.63 -114.00 61.55
CA LEU A 482 -53.01 -113.39 60.38
C LEU A 482 -54.02 -112.51 59.63
N LYS A 483 -55.31 -112.86 59.55
CA LYS A 483 -56.32 -112.05 58.87
C LYS A 483 -56.63 -110.77 59.64
N SER A 484 -56.68 -110.81 60.97
CA SER A 484 -56.76 -109.58 61.77
C SER A 484 -55.50 -108.70 61.66
N GLU A 485 -54.30 -109.29 61.73
CA GLU A 485 -53.07 -108.48 61.60
C GLU A 485 -52.84 -108.03 60.15
N ILE A 486 -53.23 -108.80 59.13
CA ILE A 486 -53.27 -108.39 57.71
C ILE A 486 -54.27 -107.24 57.55
N SER A 487 -55.47 -107.28 58.12
CA SER A 487 -56.40 -106.14 58.06
C SER A 487 -55.81 -104.87 58.70
N ARG A 488 -55.09 -105.01 59.81
CA ARG A 488 -54.41 -103.94 60.54
C ARG A 488 -53.13 -103.43 59.86
N LEU A 489 -52.38 -104.31 59.19
CA LEU A 489 -51.23 -103.96 58.36
C LEU A 489 -51.67 -103.35 57.04
N ASN A 490 -52.80 -103.78 56.47
CA ASN A 490 -53.36 -103.24 55.24
C ASN A 490 -53.99 -101.85 55.47
N SER A 491 -54.67 -101.62 56.59
CA SER A 491 -55.13 -100.26 56.94
C SER A 491 -53.95 -99.32 57.25
N LYS A 492 -52.89 -99.80 57.91
CA LYS A 492 -51.63 -99.05 58.03
C LYS A 492 -50.98 -98.79 56.67
N LEU A 493 -50.91 -99.80 55.79
CA LEU A 493 -50.33 -99.70 54.46
C LEU A 493 -51.08 -98.65 53.63
N GLN A 494 -52.41 -98.69 53.61
CA GLN A 494 -53.26 -97.69 52.96
C GLN A 494 -53.05 -96.28 53.55
N SER A 495 -52.86 -96.16 54.87
CA SER A 495 -52.50 -94.89 55.51
C SER A 495 -51.14 -94.38 55.02
N THR A 496 -50.09 -95.22 55.05
CA THR A 496 -48.76 -94.84 54.57
C THR A 496 -48.71 -94.62 53.06
N GLU A 497 -49.54 -95.31 52.28
CA GLU A 497 -49.70 -95.06 50.85
C GLU A 497 -50.36 -93.70 50.59
N SER A 498 -51.34 -93.30 51.40
CA SER A 498 -51.97 -91.98 51.28
C SER A 498 -50.99 -90.86 51.66
N GLU A 499 -50.21 -91.06 52.73
CA GLU A 499 -49.13 -90.17 53.15
C GLU A 499 -48.03 -90.06 52.08
N ILE A 500 -47.58 -91.19 51.52
CA ILE A 500 -46.62 -91.21 50.40
C ILE A 500 -47.19 -90.50 49.16
N LYS A 501 -48.48 -90.67 48.84
CA LYS A 501 -49.14 -89.96 47.72
C LYS A 501 -49.22 -88.45 47.96
N ILE A 502 -49.46 -88.01 49.21
CA ILE A 502 -49.44 -86.60 49.62
C ILE A 502 -48.00 -86.03 49.49
N LEU A 503 -47.01 -86.68 50.08
CA LEU A 503 -45.59 -86.26 50.00
C LEU A 503 -45.05 -86.27 48.57
N GLN A 504 -45.51 -87.20 47.71
CA GLN A 504 -45.19 -87.20 46.27
C GLN A 504 -45.83 -86.01 45.54
N LYS A 505 -47.07 -85.64 45.89
CA LYS A 505 -47.74 -84.46 45.35
C LYS A 505 -47.04 -83.16 45.80
N GLU A 506 -46.78 -83.00 47.10
CA GLU A 506 -46.07 -81.84 47.65
C GLU A 506 -44.67 -81.69 47.05
N ARG A 507 -43.92 -82.80 46.91
CA ARG A 507 -42.63 -82.80 46.21
C ARG A 507 -42.74 -82.38 44.74
N LYS A 508 -43.82 -82.76 44.04
CA LYS A 508 -44.06 -82.33 42.66
C LYS A 508 -44.38 -80.83 42.59
N GLU A 509 -45.29 -80.35 43.43
CA GLU A 509 -45.67 -78.93 43.50
C GLU A 509 -44.47 -78.04 43.90
N ALA A 510 -43.64 -78.48 44.84
CA ALA A 510 -42.39 -77.79 45.21
C ALA A 510 -41.34 -77.79 44.09
N VAL A 511 -41.25 -78.83 43.26
CA VAL A 511 -40.37 -78.86 42.08
C VAL A 511 -40.91 -77.94 40.97
N GLU A 512 -42.22 -77.89 40.79
CA GLU A 512 -42.89 -77.02 39.80
C GLU A 512 -42.72 -75.54 40.16
N GLU A 513 -42.95 -75.15 41.42
CA GLU A 513 -42.72 -73.77 41.88
C GLU A 513 -41.21 -73.41 41.87
N LYS A 514 -40.33 -74.34 42.24
CA LYS A 514 -38.87 -74.13 42.13
C LYS A 514 -38.42 -73.96 40.67
N ASN A 515 -39.07 -74.61 39.70
CA ASN A 515 -38.80 -74.39 38.28
C ASN A 515 -39.31 -73.01 37.84
N ARG A 516 -40.55 -72.65 38.21
CA ARG A 516 -41.16 -71.34 37.93
C ARG A 516 -40.31 -70.17 38.43
N ILE A 517 -39.75 -70.27 39.64
CA ILE A 517 -38.85 -69.26 40.21
C ILE A 517 -37.54 -69.16 39.42
N LEU A 518 -37.01 -70.28 38.89
CA LEU A 518 -35.84 -70.27 38.00
C LEU A 518 -36.15 -69.62 36.65
N ASP A 519 -37.32 -69.91 36.08
CA ASP A 519 -37.78 -69.29 34.82
C ASP A 519 -37.96 -67.77 35.00
N GLU A 520 -38.60 -67.32 36.09
CA GLU A 520 -38.74 -65.89 36.42
C GLU A 520 -37.37 -65.22 36.62
N LEU A 521 -36.44 -65.87 37.34
CA LEU A 521 -35.09 -65.35 37.54
C LEU A 521 -34.31 -65.27 36.21
N GLN A 522 -34.48 -66.24 35.31
CA GLN A 522 -33.88 -66.23 33.97
C GLN A 522 -34.46 -65.10 33.10
N ILE A 523 -35.78 -64.87 33.16
CA ILE A 523 -36.43 -63.72 32.49
C ILE A 523 -35.90 -62.40 33.05
N LYS A 524 -35.85 -62.24 34.38
CA LYS A 524 -35.34 -61.03 35.04
C LYS A 524 -33.86 -60.77 34.72
N ARG A 525 -33.06 -61.82 34.56
CA ARG A 525 -31.68 -61.71 34.07
C ARG A 525 -31.62 -61.22 32.63
N ALA A 526 -32.44 -61.78 31.74
CA ALA A 526 -32.49 -61.34 30.34
C ALA A 526 -33.01 -59.89 30.19
N GLU A 527 -34.01 -59.49 30.99
CA GLU A 527 -34.49 -58.10 31.08
C GLU A 527 -33.36 -57.16 31.55
N PHE A 528 -32.60 -57.54 32.59
CA PHE A 528 -31.48 -56.75 33.09
C PHE A 528 -30.36 -56.62 32.05
N GLU A 529 -29.95 -57.73 31.44
CA GLU A 529 -28.87 -57.78 30.44
C GLU A 529 -29.26 -57.01 29.17
N SER A 530 -30.53 -57.08 28.73
CA SER A 530 -31.09 -56.24 27.67
C SER A 530 -31.15 -54.76 28.06
N SER A 531 -31.48 -54.44 29.32
CA SER A 531 -31.54 -53.06 29.81
C SER A 531 -30.15 -52.43 29.91
N GLN A 532 -29.16 -53.22 30.32
CA GLN A 532 -27.75 -52.83 30.34
C GLN A 532 -27.24 -52.57 28.91
N SER A 533 -27.46 -53.51 27.97
CA SER A 533 -27.07 -53.34 26.57
C SER A 533 -27.73 -52.11 25.91
N MET A 534 -28.99 -51.82 26.26
CA MET A 534 -29.68 -50.60 25.81
C MET A 534 -29.07 -49.32 26.42
N ALA A 535 -28.70 -49.35 27.70
CA ALA A 535 -28.02 -48.23 28.36
C ALA A 535 -26.63 -47.97 27.75
N ASP A 536 -25.85 -49.02 27.49
CA ASP A 536 -24.55 -48.94 26.83
C ASP A 536 -24.69 -48.35 25.41
N ASN A 537 -25.71 -48.77 24.64
CA ASN A 537 -26.00 -48.19 23.32
C ASN A 537 -26.36 -46.69 23.40
N LEU A 538 -27.20 -46.30 24.36
CA LEU A 538 -27.55 -44.90 24.58
C LEU A 538 -26.34 -44.08 25.03
N GLN A 539 -25.45 -44.64 25.85
CA GLN A 539 -24.20 -44.00 26.26
C GLN A 539 -23.26 -43.81 25.07
N HIS A 540 -23.08 -44.83 24.21
CA HIS A 540 -22.29 -44.68 22.99
C HIS A 540 -22.83 -43.58 22.08
N ARG A 541 -24.15 -43.56 21.81
CA ARG A 541 -24.80 -42.52 21.00
C ARG A 541 -24.72 -41.13 21.64
N LEU A 542 -24.72 -41.03 22.97
CA LEU A 542 -24.48 -39.77 23.69
C LEU A 542 -23.04 -39.30 23.50
N THR A 543 -22.05 -40.19 23.64
CA THR A 543 -20.63 -39.83 23.42
C THR A 543 -20.32 -39.45 21.98
N GLU A 544 -20.97 -40.09 21.01
CA GLU A 544 -20.89 -39.76 19.58
C GLU A 544 -21.51 -38.39 19.29
N SER A 545 -22.71 -38.10 19.82
CA SER A 545 -23.37 -36.79 19.70
C SER A 545 -22.57 -35.67 20.40
N GLU A 546 -21.96 -35.96 21.55
CA GLU A 546 -21.02 -35.05 22.20
C GLU A 546 -19.76 -34.80 21.36
N GLN A 547 -19.21 -35.83 20.71
CA GLN A 547 -18.05 -35.68 19.84
C GLN A 547 -18.40 -34.82 18.62
N GLN A 548 -19.52 -35.11 17.95
CA GLN A 548 -20.04 -34.30 16.83
C GLN A 548 -20.20 -32.83 17.26
N SER A 549 -20.83 -32.57 18.40
CA SER A 549 -20.97 -31.21 18.95
C SER A 549 -19.63 -30.51 19.22
N LYS A 550 -18.61 -31.24 19.70
CA LYS A 550 -17.24 -30.73 19.91
C LYS A 550 -16.53 -30.48 18.58
N GLU A 551 -16.80 -31.26 17.54
CA GLU A 551 -16.23 -31.07 16.19
C GLU A 551 -16.87 -29.91 15.45
N ASP A 552 -18.20 -29.77 15.51
CA ASP A 552 -18.91 -28.59 14.99
C ASP A 552 -18.50 -27.31 15.73
N SER A 553 -18.30 -27.37 17.05
CA SER A 553 -17.78 -26.23 17.84
C SER A 553 -16.37 -25.81 17.40
N LYS A 554 -15.47 -26.77 17.12
CA LYS A 554 -14.15 -26.48 16.53
C LYS A 554 -14.28 -25.86 15.14
N ARG A 555 -15.18 -26.39 14.31
CA ARG A 555 -15.43 -25.90 12.94
C ARG A 555 -15.92 -24.45 12.97
N ILE A 556 -16.86 -24.12 13.86
CA ILE A 556 -17.32 -22.75 14.10
C ILE A 556 -16.14 -21.86 14.51
N ALA A 557 -15.32 -22.27 15.48
CA ALA A 557 -14.15 -21.50 15.91
C ALA A 557 -13.16 -21.23 14.75
N THR A 558 -12.87 -22.21 13.89
CA THR A 558 -12.00 -22.01 12.71
C THR A 558 -12.62 -21.09 11.65
N LEU A 559 -13.95 -21.08 11.52
CA LEU A 559 -14.65 -20.16 10.61
C LEU A 559 -14.66 -18.73 11.17
N GLU A 560 -14.84 -18.56 12.49
CA GLU A 560 -14.69 -17.26 13.15
C GLU A 560 -13.28 -16.70 13.05
N GLU A 561 -12.25 -17.55 13.18
CA GLU A 561 -10.85 -17.16 13.01
C GLU A 561 -10.57 -16.75 11.56
N GLY A 562 -11.03 -17.53 10.58
CA GLY A 562 -10.97 -17.17 9.17
C GLY A 562 -11.70 -15.86 8.84
N GLN A 563 -12.85 -15.61 9.46
CA GLN A 563 -13.57 -14.34 9.32
C GLN A 563 -12.79 -13.17 9.93
N LYS A 564 -12.26 -13.32 11.15
CA LYS A 564 -11.42 -12.29 11.81
C LYS A 564 -10.18 -11.96 10.97
N LEU A 565 -9.56 -12.96 10.34
CA LEU A 565 -8.44 -12.75 9.40
C LEU A 565 -8.88 -12.00 8.13
N ALA A 566 -10.05 -12.30 7.57
CA ALA A 566 -10.60 -11.59 6.41
C ALA A 566 -10.98 -10.13 6.74
N ASP A 567 -11.60 -9.89 7.89
CA ASP A 567 -11.94 -8.53 8.36
C ASP A 567 -10.68 -7.70 8.67
N ASN A 568 -9.64 -8.32 9.26
CA ASN A 568 -8.34 -7.67 9.44
C ASN A 568 -7.66 -7.34 8.08
N ALA A 569 -7.64 -8.28 7.13
CA ALA A 569 -7.07 -8.04 5.81
C ALA A 569 -7.81 -6.93 5.05
N LYS A 570 -9.13 -6.84 5.20
CA LYS A 570 -9.96 -5.75 4.68
C LYS A 570 -9.62 -4.41 5.35
N LEU A 571 -9.37 -4.39 6.66
CA LEU A 571 -8.98 -3.19 7.40
C LEU A 571 -7.59 -2.67 6.96
N GLU A 572 -6.61 -3.56 6.76
CA GLU A 572 -5.30 -3.16 6.22
C GLU A 572 -5.39 -2.69 4.76
N LEU A 573 -6.24 -3.30 3.94
CA LEU A 573 -6.51 -2.80 2.58
C LEU A 573 -7.14 -1.40 2.60
N GLU A 574 -8.07 -1.13 3.51
CA GLU A 574 -8.68 0.20 3.67
C GLU A 574 -7.67 1.24 4.18
N LYS A 575 -6.76 0.86 5.09
CA LYS A 575 -5.63 1.70 5.53
C LYS A 575 -4.69 2.03 4.37
N HIS A 576 -4.25 1.03 3.61
CA HIS A 576 -3.39 1.24 2.44
C HIS A 576 -4.08 2.08 1.36
N GLN A 577 -5.39 1.91 1.15
CA GLN A 577 -6.15 2.75 0.22
C GLN A 577 -6.19 4.22 0.69
N LYS A 578 -6.36 4.48 2.00
CA LYS A 578 -6.28 5.83 2.57
C LYS A 578 -4.88 6.44 2.44
N GLN A 579 -3.83 5.69 2.80
CA GLN A 579 -2.44 6.09 2.63
C GLN A 579 -2.11 6.43 1.16
N TRP A 580 -2.59 5.64 0.21
CA TRP A 580 -2.43 5.91 -1.23
C TRP A 580 -3.16 7.18 -1.67
N ILE A 581 -4.38 7.43 -1.17
CA ILE A 581 -5.13 8.67 -1.45
C ILE A 581 -4.42 9.89 -0.84
N GLU A 582 -3.90 9.80 0.37
CA GLU A 582 -3.11 10.85 1.02
C GLU A 582 -1.78 11.13 0.28
N GLN A 583 -1.06 10.08 -0.12
CA GLN A 583 0.15 10.20 -0.95
C GLN A 583 -0.17 10.85 -2.31
N LYS A 584 -1.25 10.40 -2.98
CA LYS A 584 -1.71 11.01 -4.23
C LYS A 584 -2.03 12.50 -4.05
N LEU A 585 -2.81 12.85 -3.03
CA LEU A 585 -3.21 14.24 -2.76
C LEU A 585 -2.01 15.14 -2.41
N THR A 586 -1.03 14.63 -1.65
CA THR A 586 0.20 15.38 -1.38
C THR A 586 1.06 15.55 -2.62
N LEU A 587 1.17 14.53 -3.49
CA LEU A 587 1.85 14.64 -4.79
C LEU A 587 1.15 15.68 -5.68
N GLU A 588 -0.17 15.63 -5.84
CA GLU A 588 -0.96 16.61 -6.59
C GLU A 588 -0.74 18.04 -6.06
N ALA A 589 -0.81 18.25 -4.74
CA ALA A 589 -0.55 19.55 -4.12
C ALA A 589 0.93 20.00 -4.19
N THR A 590 1.90 19.10 -4.41
CA THR A 590 3.28 19.49 -4.75
C THR A 590 3.45 19.80 -6.23
N LEU A 591 2.71 19.13 -7.11
CA LEU A 591 2.74 19.35 -8.55
C LEU A 591 2.10 20.71 -8.89
N GLU A 592 0.94 21.02 -8.32
CA GLU A 592 0.28 22.34 -8.42
C GLU A 592 1.24 23.48 -8.03
N LYS A 593 1.96 23.36 -6.91
CA LYS A 593 2.98 24.33 -6.48
C LYS A 593 4.18 24.41 -7.42
N LYS A 594 4.52 23.32 -8.12
CA LYS A 594 5.58 23.34 -9.16
C LYS A 594 5.08 24.00 -10.44
N GLU A 595 3.82 23.81 -10.81
CA GLU A 595 3.17 24.48 -11.94
C GLU A 595 3.01 25.99 -11.69
N GLU A 596 2.61 26.39 -10.47
CA GLU A 596 2.60 27.80 -10.05
C GLU A 596 3.99 28.43 -10.14
N LEU A 597 5.02 27.76 -9.58
CA LEU A 597 6.41 28.22 -9.67
C LEU A 597 6.91 28.28 -11.12
N LEU A 598 6.54 27.33 -11.98
CA LEU A 598 6.86 27.36 -13.41
C LEU A 598 6.14 28.48 -14.15
N SER A 599 4.89 28.78 -13.79
CA SER A 599 4.12 29.92 -14.33
C SER A 599 4.79 31.26 -13.95
N VAL A 600 5.15 31.41 -12.66
CA VAL A 600 5.89 32.58 -12.17
C VAL A 600 7.28 32.70 -12.81
N MET A 601 7.96 31.58 -13.10
CA MET A 601 9.24 31.58 -13.83
C MET A 601 9.07 31.95 -15.31
N LYS A 602 8.02 31.47 -15.99
CA LYS A 602 7.70 31.87 -17.37
C LYS A 602 7.44 33.38 -17.44
N VAL A 603 6.52 33.91 -16.64
CA VAL A 603 6.22 35.36 -16.60
C VAL A 603 7.46 36.22 -16.27
N LYS A 604 8.47 35.68 -15.57
CA LYS A 604 9.77 36.34 -15.34
C LYS A 604 10.74 36.19 -16.52
N ALA A 605 10.70 35.09 -17.26
CA ALA A 605 11.45 34.90 -18.49
C ALA A 605 10.89 35.80 -19.61
N ASP A 606 9.57 35.77 -19.82
CA ASP A 606 8.85 36.57 -20.81
C ASP A 606 9.13 38.08 -20.62
N LYS A 607 9.09 38.57 -19.37
CA LYS A 607 9.46 39.95 -19.02
C LYS A 607 10.93 40.27 -19.29
N LYS A 608 11.85 39.34 -19.04
CA LYS A 608 13.26 39.53 -19.38
C LYS A 608 13.50 39.51 -20.90
N GLU A 609 12.74 38.70 -21.64
CA GLU A 609 12.77 38.72 -23.10
C GLU A 609 12.22 40.04 -23.64
N GLU A 610 11.18 40.61 -23.03
CA GLU A 610 10.68 41.96 -23.32
C GLU A 610 11.72 43.05 -22.98
N GLU A 611 12.37 42.98 -21.81
CA GLU A 611 13.48 43.87 -21.42
C GLU A 611 14.65 43.80 -22.41
N TYR A 612 15.12 42.59 -22.77
CA TYR A 612 16.17 42.39 -23.78
C TYR A 612 15.71 42.81 -25.18
N SER A 613 14.43 42.64 -25.54
CA SER A 613 13.87 43.11 -26.81
C SER A 613 13.86 44.64 -26.88
N LEU A 614 13.48 45.32 -25.80
CA LEU A 614 13.54 46.77 -25.68
C LEU A 614 15.00 47.27 -25.75
N GLN A 615 15.91 46.67 -24.99
CA GLN A 615 17.33 47.03 -25.01
C GLN A 615 17.97 46.78 -26.38
N SER A 616 17.61 45.67 -27.05
CA SER A 616 18.06 45.38 -28.42
C SER A 616 17.50 46.38 -29.44
N LYS A 617 16.26 46.84 -29.30
CA LYS A 617 15.69 47.92 -30.12
C LYS A 617 16.43 49.24 -29.86
N GLU A 618 16.72 49.57 -28.60
CA GLU A 618 17.45 50.77 -28.21
C GLU A 618 18.86 50.79 -28.80
N PHE A 619 19.63 49.69 -28.66
CA PHE A 619 20.93 49.55 -29.32
C PHE A 619 20.81 49.59 -30.86
N THR A 620 19.74 49.04 -31.44
CA THR A 620 19.50 49.14 -32.90
C THR A 620 19.23 50.59 -33.32
N THR A 621 18.53 51.40 -32.52
CA THR A 621 18.37 52.84 -32.80
C THR A 621 19.65 53.62 -32.58
N GLN A 622 20.45 53.32 -31.55
CA GLN A 622 21.76 53.94 -31.33
C GLN A 622 22.75 53.60 -32.47
N ILE A 623 22.74 52.36 -32.97
CA ILE A 623 23.51 51.95 -34.15
C ILE A 623 23.07 52.75 -35.37
N LYS A 624 21.77 52.86 -35.65
CA LYS A 624 21.25 53.66 -36.78
C LYS A 624 21.60 55.15 -36.69
N GLU A 625 21.53 55.73 -35.50
CA GLU A 625 22.00 57.10 -35.26
C GLU A 625 23.51 57.24 -35.51
N LEU A 626 24.32 56.24 -35.16
CA LEU A 626 25.75 56.24 -35.42
C LEU A 626 26.08 55.98 -36.90
N GLU A 627 25.29 55.16 -37.60
CA GLU A 627 25.36 54.96 -39.05
C GLU A 627 25.00 56.26 -39.80
N GLU A 628 23.96 56.99 -39.37
CA GLU A 628 23.59 58.29 -39.95
C GLU A 628 24.63 59.38 -39.66
N LYS A 629 25.21 59.41 -38.44
CA LYS A 629 26.33 60.31 -38.09
C LYS A 629 27.62 59.95 -38.84
N LEU A 630 27.92 58.66 -39.02
CA LEU A 630 29.05 58.20 -39.83
C LEU A 630 28.84 58.61 -41.28
N LYS A 631 27.67 58.34 -41.86
CA LYS A 631 27.35 58.70 -43.24
C LYS A 631 27.42 60.21 -43.47
N THR A 632 26.90 61.03 -42.56
CA THR A 632 27.01 62.49 -42.69
C THR A 632 28.46 62.97 -42.62
N VAL A 633 29.32 62.33 -41.82
CA VAL A 633 30.78 62.58 -41.83
C VAL A 633 31.45 62.06 -43.12
N GLU A 634 31.03 60.93 -43.67
CA GLU A 634 31.51 60.40 -44.95
C GLU A 634 31.11 61.29 -46.14
N ASP A 635 29.87 61.79 -46.16
CA ASP A 635 29.37 62.77 -47.13
C ASP A 635 30.14 64.10 -46.98
N ASP A 636 30.38 64.60 -45.76
CA ASP A 636 31.21 65.80 -45.47
C ASP A 636 32.66 65.63 -45.94
N CYS A 637 33.28 64.49 -45.64
CA CYS A 637 34.62 64.15 -46.12
C CYS A 637 34.64 64.01 -47.65
N GLY A 638 33.61 63.42 -48.24
CA GLY A 638 33.44 63.29 -49.69
C GLY A 638 33.18 64.62 -50.41
N MET A 639 32.65 65.63 -49.72
CA MET A 639 32.62 67.02 -50.21
C MET A 639 34.00 67.65 -50.11
N ARG A 640 34.65 67.59 -48.94
CA ARG A 640 36.01 68.16 -48.74
C ARG A 640 37.06 67.54 -49.67
N VAL A 641 36.96 66.26 -50.02
CA VAL A 641 37.84 65.61 -51.01
C VAL A 641 37.61 66.19 -52.42
N LYS A 642 36.38 66.53 -52.79
CA LYS A 642 36.11 67.24 -54.07
C LYS A 642 36.62 68.67 -54.03
N ASP A 643 36.44 69.38 -52.91
CA ASP A 643 36.98 70.73 -52.73
C ASP A 643 38.51 70.73 -52.82
N VAL A 644 39.18 69.77 -52.19
CA VAL A 644 40.63 69.56 -52.32
C VAL A 644 41.01 69.20 -53.76
N GLN A 645 40.27 68.32 -54.44
CA GLN A 645 40.54 67.96 -55.83
C GLN A 645 40.39 69.16 -56.80
N VAL A 646 39.43 70.05 -56.55
CA VAL A 646 39.29 71.32 -57.29
C VAL A 646 40.48 72.24 -56.99
N LEU A 647 40.86 72.40 -55.72
CA LEU A 647 42.04 73.20 -55.33
C LEU A 647 43.36 72.62 -55.85
N GLU A 648 43.47 71.32 -56.01
CA GLU A 648 44.62 70.65 -56.64
C GLU A 648 44.63 70.88 -58.15
N SER A 649 43.47 70.83 -58.82
CA SER A 649 43.33 71.19 -60.24
C SER A 649 43.63 72.67 -60.51
N ASP A 650 43.15 73.57 -59.65
CA ASP A 650 43.43 75.01 -59.73
C ASP A 650 44.92 75.29 -59.48
N LYS A 651 45.53 74.60 -58.51
CA LYS A 651 46.97 74.66 -58.25
C LYS A 651 47.77 74.13 -59.44
N GLU A 652 47.36 73.04 -60.07
CA GLU A 652 48.06 72.48 -61.24
C GLU A 652 47.94 73.40 -62.46
N GLY A 653 46.77 74.01 -62.69
CA GLY A 653 46.60 75.06 -63.70
C GLY A 653 47.42 76.31 -63.40
N LEU A 654 47.56 76.71 -62.13
CA LEU A 654 48.45 77.81 -61.72
C LEU A 654 49.93 77.46 -61.89
N LEU A 655 50.33 76.21 -61.64
CA LEU A 655 51.70 75.74 -61.89
C LEU A 655 52.02 75.72 -63.39
N GLN A 656 51.13 75.15 -64.22
CA GLN A 656 51.26 75.22 -65.68
C GLN A 656 51.35 76.67 -66.16
N ARG A 657 50.58 77.60 -65.57
CA ARG A 657 50.67 79.03 -65.92
C ARG A 657 51.94 79.71 -65.40
N ILE A 658 52.58 79.20 -64.35
CA ILE A 658 53.92 79.63 -63.93
C ILE A 658 54.96 79.10 -64.91
N ASP A 659 54.93 77.81 -65.26
CA ASP A 659 55.85 77.20 -66.24
C ASP A 659 55.78 77.91 -67.61
N GLU A 660 54.57 78.27 -68.07
CA GLU A 660 54.35 79.11 -69.26
C GLU A 660 55.00 80.49 -69.13
N LEU A 661 54.83 81.17 -67.99
CA LEU A 661 55.39 82.50 -67.76
C LEU A 661 56.91 82.49 -67.55
N GLU A 662 57.47 81.42 -66.98
CA GLU A 662 58.91 81.21 -66.88
C GLU A 662 59.50 80.93 -68.27
N SER A 663 58.83 80.14 -69.12
CA SER A 663 59.24 79.94 -70.52
C SER A 663 59.13 81.23 -71.37
N ASP A 664 58.07 82.02 -71.21
CA ASP A 664 57.93 83.34 -71.85
C ASP A 664 59.04 84.30 -71.38
N LEU A 665 59.43 84.24 -70.10
CA LEU A 665 60.49 85.05 -69.52
C LEU A 665 61.88 84.64 -70.04
N ASP A 666 62.18 83.34 -70.08
CA ASP A 666 63.44 82.80 -70.63
C ASP A 666 63.58 83.14 -72.13
N GLN A 667 62.50 83.02 -72.91
CA GLN A 667 62.51 83.46 -74.32
C GLN A 667 62.75 84.98 -74.41
N SER A 668 62.05 85.78 -73.60
CA SER A 668 62.22 87.24 -73.58
C SER A 668 63.65 87.66 -73.19
N GLU A 669 64.26 86.97 -72.22
CA GLU A 669 65.67 87.11 -71.87
C GLU A 669 66.59 86.70 -73.02
N GLN A 670 66.32 85.59 -73.71
CA GLN A 670 67.16 85.13 -74.82
C GLN A 670 67.08 86.09 -76.02
N GLU A 671 65.88 86.58 -76.37
CA GLU A 671 65.72 87.64 -77.35
C GLU A 671 66.39 88.95 -76.90
N SER A 672 66.36 89.27 -75.61
CA SER A 672 67.05 90.45 -75.06
C SER A 672 68.57 90.33 -75.22
N LYS A 673 69.13 89.15 -74.90
CA LYS A 673 70.56 88.81 -75.10
C LYS A 673 70.96 88.92 -76.57
N GLN A 674 70.17 88.33 -77.49
CA GLN A 674 70.38 88.46 -78.94
C GLN A 674 70.29 89.93 -79.41
N ARG A 675 69.35 90.72 -78.88
CA ARG A 675 69.23 92.16 -79.16
C ARG A 675 70.45 92.94 -78.65
N THR A 676 71.03 92.59 -77.51
CA THR A 676 72.28 93.21 -77.03
C THR A 676 73.51 92.78 -77.84
N GLU A 677 73.64 91.50 -78.16
CA GLU A 677 74.73 90.97 -79.01
C GLU A 677 74.73 91.63 -80.40
N GLY A 678 73.55 91.78 -81.01
CA GLY A 678 73.40 92.50 -82.28
C GLY A 678 73.71 94.00 -82.18
N LEU A 679 73.41 94.65 -81.04
CA LEU A 679 73.79 96.04 -80.80
C LEU A 679 75.30 96.23 -80.62
N ASP A 680 75.98 95.28 -79.97
CA ASP A 680 77.43 95.33 -79.80
C ASP A 680 78.18 94.97 -81.08
N GLN A 681 77.70 94.00 -81.88
CA GLN A 681 78.20 93.78 -83.25
C GLN A 681 78.04 95.03 -84.13
N LEU A 682 76.91 95.75 -84.01
CA LEU A 682 76.72 97.04 -84.71
C LEU A 682 77.63 98.15 -84.17
N ARG A 683 78.06 98.12 -82.92
CA ARG A 683 79.08 99.03 -82.38
C ARG A 683 80.47 98.72 -82.94
N GLU A 684 80.87 97.45 -82.91
CA GLU A 684 82.16 96.99 -83.46
C GLU A 684 82.26 97.33 -84.96
N ALA A 685 81.24 97.00 -85.74
CA ALA A 685 81.20 97.35 -87.17
C ALA A 685 81.25 98.87 -87.43
N ASN A 686 80.65 99.71 -86.57
CA ASN A 686 80.80 101.16 -86.67
C ASN A 686 82.23 101.64 -86.31
N ILE A 687 82.87 101.04 -85.30
CA ILE A 687 84.25 101.35 -84.91
C ILE A 687 85.23 100.96 -86.03
N GLU A 688 85.07 99.77 -86.62
CA GLU A 688 85.84 99.34 -87.78
C GLU A 688 85.64 100.29 -88.96
N LEU A 689 84.39 100.61 -89.33
CA LEU A 689 84.07 101.49 -90.46
C LEU A 689 84.62 102.91 -90.26
N GLU A 690 84.51 103.47 -89.05
CA GLU A 690 85.09 104.77 -88.70
C GLU A 690 86.64 104.73 -88.73
N SER A 691 87.27 103.61 -88.35
CA SER A 691 88.73 103.43 -88.50
C SER A 691 89.17 103.35 -89.97
N LEU A 692 88.44 102.60 -90.79
CA LEU A 692 88.75 102.37 -92.21
C LEU A 692 88.53 103.64 -93.05
N LYS A 693 87.51 104.43 -92.69
CA LYS A 693 87.25 105.79 -93.17
C LYS A 693 88.39 106.77 -92.82
N ASN A 694 88.95 106.67 -91.61
CA ASN A 694 90.11 107.48 -91.21
C ASN A 694 91.41 107.04 -91.93
N GLU A 695 91.62 105.74 -92.14
CA GLU A 695 92.75 105.22 -92.91
C GLU A 695 92.67 105.69 -94.38
N GLN A 696 91.50 105.58 -95.02
CA GLN A 696 91.26 106.11 -96.38
C GLN A 696 91.43 107.63 -96.47
N ALA A 697 90.99 108.39 -95.47
CA ALA A 697 91.20 109.84 -95.43
C ALA A 697 92.70 110.20 -95.40
N LYS A 698 93.49 109.42 -94.66
CA LYS A 698 94.95 109.55 -94.57
C LYS A 698 95.66 109.11 -95.85
N GLU A 699 95.28 107.99 -96.46
CA GLU A 699 95.78 107.58 -97.78
C GLU A 699 95.50 108.64 -98.85
N LEU A 700 94.30 109.23 -98.87
CA LEU A 700 93.96 110.32 -99.78
C LEU A 700 94.80 111.58 -99.54
N GLU A 701 95.19 111.87 -98.30
CA GLU A 701 96.08 113.00 -97.99
C GLU A 701 97.52 112.72 -98.46
N ASP A 702 98.06 111.52 -98.19
CA ASP A 702 99.38 111.08 -98.69
C ASP A 702 99.43 111.05 -100.23
N ILE A 703 98.34 110.64 -100.89
CA ILE A 703 98.22 110.67 -102.35
C ILE A 703 98.24 112.11 -102.87
N LYS A 704 97.50 113.07 -102.25
CA LYS A 704 97.58 114.50 -102.64
C LYS A 704 98.99 115.05 -102.49
N VAL A 705 99.67 114.74 -101.37
CA VAL A 705 101.05 115.18 -101.12
C VAL A 705 102.00 114.62 -102.19
N ARG A 706 101.90 113.32 -102.49
CA ARG A 706 102.69 112.65 -103.53
C ARG A 706 102.40 113.20 -104.93
N GLU A 707 101.13 113.48 -105.25
CA GLU A 707 100.72 114.03 -106.55
C GLU A 707 101.27 115.46 -106.74
N ASN A 708 101.20 116.31 -105.70
CA ASN A 708 101.77 117.66 -105.75
C ASN A 708 103.30 117.63 -105.90
N HIS A 709 103.99 116.71 -105.24
CA HIS A 709 105.42 116.47 -105.44
C HIS A 709 105.74 116.04 -106.89
N LEU A 710 104.99 115.07 -107.43
CA LEU A 710 105.15 114.56 -108.80
C LEU A 710 104.81 115.61 -109.88
N LYS A 711 103.81 116.47 -109.65
CA LYS A 711 103.50 117.63 -110.50
C LYS A 711 104.65 118.63 -110.56
N THR A 712 105.33 118.84 -109.44
CA THR A 712 106.49 119.73 -109.34
C THR A 712 107.67 119.13 -110.11
N LEU A 713 107.97 117.84 -109.88
CA LEU A 713 109.12 117.15 -110.46
C LEU A 713 108.98 116.92 -111.98
N ASN A 714 107.75 116.66 -112.48
CA ASN A 714 107.47 116.59 -113.92
C ASN A 714 107.63 117.94 -114.65
N LYS A 715 107.53 119.07 -113.95
CA LYS A 715 107.73 120.38 -114.57
C LYS A 715 109.20 120.60 -114.91
N THR A 716 110.11 120.23 -114.00
CA THR A 716 111.57 120.31 -114.20
C THR A 716 112.05 119.40 -115.33
N LEU A 717 111.64 118.12 -115.32
CA LEU A 717 112.09 117.14 -116.32
C LEU A 717 111.66 117.47 -117.76
N LYS A 718 110.57 118.21 -117.96
CA LYS A 718 110.08 118.60 -119.30
C LYS A 718 110.98 119.58 -120.04
N ASP A 719 111.81 120.35 -119.33
CA ASP A 719 112.76 121.27 -119.98
C ASP A 719 114.13 120.62 -120.26
N GLU A 720 114.49 119.56 -119.54
CA GLU A 720 115.71 118.77 -119.83
C GLU A 720 115.51 117.81 -121.01
N ILE A 721 114.38 117.12 -121.06
CA ILE A 721 114.07 116.12 -122.11
C ILE A 721 113.87 116.75 -123.50
N ARG A 722 113.72 118.09 -123.58
CA ARG A 722 113.65 118.85 -124.84
C ARG A 722 114.90 118.77 -125.73
N LYS A 723 116.00 118.13 -125.30
CA LYS A 723 117.28 118.13 -126.03
C LYS A 723 117.71 116.83 -126.73
N LEU A 724 117.19 115.64 -126.40
CA LEU A 724 117.79 114.38 -126.90
C LEU A 724 116.80 113.25 -127.27
N SER A 725 117.16 112.61 -128.39
CA SER A 725 116.81 111.24 -128.81
C SER A 725 115.38 110.90 -129.25
N ARG A 726 115.27 110.29 -130.44
CA ARG A 726 114.03 109.86 -131.11
C ARG A 726 113.73 108.38 -130.83
N THR A 727 112.44 108.02 -130.63
CA THR A 727 111.72 106.82 -131.19
C THR A 727 112.25 105.38 -131.00
N PRO A 728 111.41 104.32 -131.12
CA PRO A 728 109.99 104.17 -130.73
C PRO A 728 109.59 102.75 -130.18
N HIS A 729 108.34 102.61 -129.70
CA HIS A 729 107.42 101.44 -129.76
C HIS A 729 107.88 99.98 -129.45
N THR A 730 107.15 99.28 -128.54
CA THR A 730 106.36 98.02 -128.79
C THR A 730 105.59 97.55 -127.52
N PRO A 731 104.59 96.61 -127.58
CA PRO A 731 103.56 96.46 -126.51
C PRO A 731 103.14 95.02 -126.05
N ASP A 732 102.17 94.97 -125.13
CA ASP A 732 101.02 93.99 -125.02
C ASP A 732 101.14 92.66 -124.19
N VAL A 733 99.98 92.01 -123.95
CA VAL A 733 99.69 90.57 -123.61
C VAL A 733 99.55 90.08 -122.13
N ARG A 734 98.29 90.10 -121.63
CA ARG A 734 97.40 88.96 -121.17
C ARG A 734 97.84 87.76 -120.24
N MET A 735 96.91 87.42 -119.30
CA MET A 735 96.44 86.06 -118.81
C MET A 735 96.98 85.37 -117.51
N SER A 736 96.21 84.37 -117.01
CA SER A 736 96.19 83.61 -115.70
C SER A 736 97.18 82.39 -115.62
N PRO A 737 97.10 81.31 -114.75
CA PRO A 737 96.19 80.88 -113.64
C PRO A 737 96.78 80.07 -112.39
N ASP A 738 95.92 79.71 -111.39
CA ASP A 738 95.90 78.50 -110.47
C ASP A 738 97.18 78.03 -109.66
N PRO A 739 97.31 76.86 -108.96
CA PRO A 739 96.45 76.08 -108.01
C PRO A 739 97.07 75.62 -106.63
N SER A 740 96.20 75.29 -105.65
CA SER A 740 96.20 74.13 -104.68
C SER A 740 97.25 73.84 -103.55
N ARG A 741 96.78 73.01 -102.56
CA ARG A 741 97.47 72.27 -101.43
C ARG A 741 97.67 73.08 -100.11
N ALA A 742 97.97 72.58 -98.88
CA ALA A 742 98.28 71.27 -98.21
C ALA A 742 98.11 71.44 -96.65
N GLN A 743 98.39 70.58 -95.62
CA GLN A 743 98.52 69.11 -95.28
C GLN A 743 98.90 68.98 -93.74
N SER A 744 98.85 67.90 -92.93
CA SER A 744 98.46 66.47 -93.07
C SER A 744 97.64 65.78 -91.90
N PRO A 745 98.16 65.42 -90.68
CA PRO A 745 97.92 64.02 -90.20
C PRO A 745 97.45 63.74 -88.74
N ILE A 746 96.61 62.69 -88.56
CA ILE A 746 96.85 61.42 -87.78
C ILE A 746 95.58 60.50 -87.81
N HIS A 747 95.74 59.17 -87.65
CA HIS A 747 94.72 58.08 -87.72
C HIS A 747 94.54 57.38 -86.32
N PRO A 748 93.92 56.17 -86.13
CA PRO A 748 93.02 55.31 -86.94
C PRO A 748 91.76 54.75 -86.17
N ALA A 749 91.12 53.69 -86.67
CA ALA A 749 90.07 52.83 -86.05
C ALA A 749 90.51 51.33 -86.15
N PRO A 750 89.68 50.27 -85.89
CA PRO A 750 88.42 50.09 -85.13
C PRO A 750 88.71 49.16 -83.89
N PRO A 751 88.20 47.91 -83.62
CA PRO A 751 86.94 47.18 -83.91
C PRO A 751 86.29 46.37 -82.73
N THR A 752 85.11 45.77 -83.00
CA THR A 752 84.48 44.53 -82.43
C THR A 752 84.74 44.05 -80.98
N ALA A 753 83.67 43.85 -80.18
CA ALA A 753 83.11 42.51 -79.82
C ALA A 753 82.28 42.45 -78.49
N THR A 754 81.11 41.79 -78.59
CA THR A 754 80.40 40.96 -77.56
C THR A 754 80.05 41.46 -76.14
N ARG A 755 78.73 41.41 -75.87
CA ARG A 755 78.05 40.94 -74.63
C ARG A 755 78.11 41.85 -73.38
N ASN A 756 77.09 41.88 -72.51
CA ASN A 756 75.79 41.18 -72.42
C ASN A 756 74.76 42.20 -71.83
N ASP A 757 73.52 42.33 -72.33
CA ASP A 757 72.30 41.56 -71.92
C ASP A 757 71.66 42.10 -70.62
N SER A 758 70.36 42.42 -70.50
CA SER A 758 69.20 42.42 -71.42
C SER A 758 68.53 43.82 -71.40
N GLY A 759 67.42 44.18 -72.06
CA GLY A 759 66.33 43.44 -72.72
C GLY A 759 65.03 44.26 -72.53
N PRO A 760 64.21 44.56 -73.57
CA PRO A 760 63.24 45.69 -73.52
C PRO A 760 61.77 45.18 -73.59
N PRO A 761 60.71 45.97 -73.94
CA PRO A 761 60.64 47.40 -74.27
C PRO A 761 59.42 48.23 -73.75
N ARG A 762 59.48 49.53 -74.08
CA ARG A 762 58.37 50.42 -74.56
C ARG A 762 57.46 51.21 -73.58
N SER A 763 57.38 52.51 -73.90
CA SER A 763 56.26 53.48 -73.72
C SER A 763 55.68 53.74 -72.32
N GLY A 764 55.86 54.97 -71.83
CA GLY A 764 55.20 55.51 -70.63
C GLY A 764 55.85 56.80 -70.12
N ILE A 765 55.40 57.96 -70.62
CA ILE A 765 55.80 59.33 -70.23
C ILE A 765 54.58 59.96 -69.52
N PRO A 766 54.68 60.80 -68.46
CA PRO A 766 55.84 61.21 -67.65
C PRO A 766 55.57 61.21 -66.10
N SER A 767 56.47 61.88 -65.36
CA SER A 767 56.24 62.68 -64.13
C SER A 767 55.82 62.04 -62.79
N SER A 768 56.78 62.12 -61.86
CA SER A 768 56.68 62.34 -60.40
C SER A 768 55.68 63.45 -59.99
N PRO A 769 55.27 63.61 -58.69
CA PRO A 769 55.97 63.13 -57.48
C PRO A 769 55.12 62.60 -56.30
N SER A 770 55.83 62.10 -55.27
CA SER A 770 55.45 62.09 -53.84
C SER A 770 54.02 61.68 -53.45
N GLY A 771 53.77 60.36 -53.38
CA GLY A 771 52.58 59.77 -52.74
C GLY A 771 52.95 58.73 -51.66
N SER A 772 52.34 58.85 -50.48
CA SER A 772 52.58 58.00 -49.31
C SER A 772 52.26 56.51 -49.52
N SER A 773 53.11 55.58 -49.05
CA SER A 773 52.66 54.33 -48.41
C SER A 773 53.80 53.48 -47.79
N LEU A 774 53.45 52.79 -46.69
CA LEU A 774 53.91 51.45 -46.28
C LEU A 774 55.39 51.07 -46.45
N SER A 775 56.16 51.15 -45.35
CA SER A 775 56.82 49.96 -44.75
C SER A 775 57.67 50.38 -43.54
N LEU A 776 57.05 50.48 -42.36
CA LEU A 776 57.75 50.64 -41.09
C LEU A 776 57.35 49.54 -40.11
N SER A 777 58.36 48.97 -39.46
CA SER A 777 58.34 47.80 -38.59
C SER A 777 57.20 47.77 -37.57
N PRO A 778 56.49 46.65 -37.41
CA PRO A 778 55.69 46.39 -36.21
C PRO A 778 56.60 46.37 -34.97
N PRO A 779 56.36 47.23 -33.95
CA PRO A 779 57.16 47.25 -32.73
C PRO A 779 56.68 46.22 -31.70
N PHE A 780 57.54 45.99 -30.71
CA PHE A 780 57.32 45.33 -29.42
C PHE A 780 55.87 45.09 -28.95
N PRO A 781 55.50 43.84 -28.63
CA PRO A 781 54.66 43.54 -27.48
C PRO A 781 55.52 43.48 -26.20
N GLN A 782 55.54 44.57 -25.42
CA GLN A 782 56.00 44.54 -24.03
C GLN A 782 54.87 44.01 -23.10
N ALA A 783 55.19 43.85 -21.81
CA ALA A 783 54.27 43.55 -20.71
C ALA A 783 53.56 42.17 -20.74
N ARG A 784 54.31 41.12 -20.38
CA ARG A 784 53.71 39.94 -19.73
C ARG A 784 53.31 40.30 -18.29
N SER A 785 52.02 40.50 -18.03
CA SER A 785 51.47 40.55 -16.67
C SER A 785 49.95 40.41 -16.70
N LYS A 786 49.36 39.73 -15.70
CA LYS A 786 47.94 39.35 -15.56
C LYS A 786 47.50 38.14 -16.40
N GLU A 787 48.06 36.99 -16.07
CA GLU A 787 47.25 35.77 -15.99
C GLU A 787 46.39 35.83 -14.70
N GLU A 788 45.18 35.27 -14.74
CA GLU A 788 44.33 34.97 -13.57
C GLU A 788 44.02 36.09 -12.55
N GLU A 789 43.27 37.13 -12.95
CA GLU A 789 42.45 37.90 -11.98
C GLU A 789 41.22 37.08 -11.53
N ILE A 790 41.46 36.10 -10.65
CA ILE A 790 40.42 35.37 -9.93
C ILE A 790 39.53 36.38 -9.20
N ASN A 791 38.21 36.26 -9.38
CA ASN A 791 37.24 37.20 -8.80
C ASN A 791 37.21 37.07 -7.25
N LEU A 792 38.04 37.87 -6.58
CA LEU A 792 38.26 37.83 -5.14
C LEU A 792 37.00 38.07 -4.32
N GLU A 793 36.02 38.79 -4.85
CA GLU A 793 34.75 39.05 -4.16
C GLU A 793 33.84 37.80 -4.13
N TYR A 794 33.82 37.03 -5.22
CA TYR A 794 33.18 35.71 -5.22
C TYR A 794 33.86 34.77 -4.22
N LEU A 795 35.20 34.71 -4.23
CA LEU A 795 35.97 33.87 -3.31
C LEU A 795 35.73 34.27 -1.84
N ARG A 796 35.72 35.58 -1.54
CA ARG A 796 35.40 36.12 -0.20
C ARG A 796 34.00 35.71 0.27
N ASN A 797 33.00 35.81 -0.60
CA ASN A 797 31.61 35.45 -0.28
C ASN A 797 31.42 33.94 -0.08
N VAL A 798 32.13 33.10 -0.85
CA VAL A 798 32.18 31.64 -0.62
C VAL A 798 32.81 31.33 0.75
N ILE A 799 33.98 31.92 1.05
CA ILE A 799 34.70 31.68 2.31
C ILE A 799 33.84 32.10 3.53
N LEU A 800 33.18 33.26 3.49
CA LEU A 800 32.27 33.71 4.55
C LEU A 800 31.15 32.69 4.81
N LYS A 801 30.44 32.27 3.76
CA LYS A 801 29.30 31.34 3.86
C LYS A 801 29.67 29.96 4.41
N PHE A 802 30.91 29.51 4.18
CA PHE A 802 31.44 28.29 4.79
C PHE A 802 31.98 28.50 6.22
N LEU A 803 32.48 29.69 6.57
CA LEU A 803 32.94 30.00 7.94
C LEU A 803 31.79 30.17 8.95
N GLU A 804 30.64 30.66 8.49
CA GLU A 804 29.37 30.71 9.23
C GLU A 804 28.90 29.30 9.64
N THR A 805 29.12 28.31 8.77
CA THR A 805 28.67 26.93 8.97
C THR A 805 29.72 26.11 9.72
N LYS A 806 29.63 26.07 11.06
CA LYS A 806 30.62 25.38 11.93
C LYS A 806 31.01 23.96 11.46
N SER A 807 30.04 23.17 10.95
CA SER A 807 30.28 21.78 10.53
C SER A 807 31.20 21.62 9.31
N THR A 808 31.29 22.59 8.42
CA THR A 808 32.04 22.48 7.16
C THR A 808 33.40 23.18 7.21
N ARG A 809 33.71 23.90 8.30
CA ARG A 809 34.96 24.63 8.52
C ARG A 809 36.21 23.77 8.30
N ALA A 810 36.26 22.56 8.86
CA ALA A 810 37.41 21.66 8.72
C ALA A 810 37.65 21.22 7.27
N GLN A 811 36.60 21.09 6.46
CA GLN A 811 36.68 20.74 5.03
C GLN A 811 37.20 21.89 4.16
N LEU A 812 37.11 23.14 4.66
CA LEU A 812 37.58 24.32 3.95
C LEU A 812 39.09 24.58 4.10
N ILE A 813 39.72 24.05 5.16
CA ILE A 813 41.16 24.27 5.43
C ILE A 813 42.07 23.83 4.28
N PRO A 814 41.92 22.63 3.67
CA PRO A 814 42.76 22.23 2.55
C PRO A 814 42.62 23.15 1.32
N VAL A 815 41.39 23.60 1.04
CA VAL A 815 41.07 24.46 -0.11
C VAL A 815 41.65 25.87 0.09
N LEU A 816 41.46 26.45 1.28
CA LEU A 816 42.06 27.72 1.67
C LEU A 816 43.60 27.66 1.64
N THR A 817 44.18 26.56 2.14
CA THR A 817 45.63 26.34 2.12
C THR A 817 46.18 26.33 0.70
N MET A 818 45.49 25.65 -0.22
CA MET A 818 45.91 25.55 -1.62
C MET A 818 45.80 26.89 -2.37
N LEU A 819 44.74 27.68 -2.09
CA LEU A 819 44.50 28.97 -2.75
C LEU A 819 45.34 30.12 -2.17
N LEU A 820 45.55 30.16 -0.86
CA LEU A 820 46.26 31.24 -0.16
C LEU A 820 47.72 30.90 0.18
N LYS A 821 48.17 29.66 -0.09
CA LYS A 821 49.55 29.17 0.11
C LYS A 821 50.07 29.35 1.54
N PHE A 822 49.25 28.98 2.52
CA PHE A 822 49.60 29.05 3.95
C PHE A 822 50.85 28.23 4.31
N SER A 823 51.64 28.74 5.26
CA SER A 823 52.76 28.03 5.89
C SER A 823 52.28 26.77 6.64
N PRO A 824 53.09 25.69 6.71
CA PRO A 824 52.82 24.53 7.56
C PRO A 824 52.44 24.88 9.02
N GLU A 825 53.00 25.96 9.55
CA GLU A 825 52.72 26.45 10.92
C GLU A 825 51.34 27.13 11.04
N GLU A 826 50.88 27.77 9.97
CA GLU A 826 49.57 28.43 9.88
C GLU A 826 48.46 27.40 9.68
N ILE A 827 48.68 26.39 8.84
CA ILE A 827 47.78 25.25 8.64
C ILE A 827 47.51 24.58 10.01
N LYS A 828 48.57 24.33 10.79
CA LYS A 828 48.45 23.70 12.11
C LYS A 828 47.65 24.58 13.08
N ARG A 829 47.91 25.90 13.13
CA ARG A 829 47.13 26.87 13.93
C ARG A 829 45.65 26.96 13.52
N LEU A 830 45.32 26.72 12.25
CA LEU A 830 43.94 26.69 11.77
C LEU A 830 43.24 25.38 12.14
N GLN A 831 43.94 24.25 12.10
CA GLN A 831 43.43 22.95 12.54
C GLN A 831 43.20 22.89 14.06
N GLU A 832 44.05 23.54 14.86
CA GLU A 832 43.88 23.66 16.33
C GLU A 832 42.70 24.58 16.76
N LYS A 833 41.97 25.20 15.81
CA LYS A 833 40.87 26.16 16.06
C LYS A 833 39.58 25.87 15.27
N ALA A 834 39.49 24.74 14.58
CA ALA A 834 38.35 24.35 13.75
C ALA A 834 37.34 23.48 14.51
#